data_AF-A0A8I0NBC6-F1
#
_entry.id   AF-A0A8I0NBC6-F1
#
_cell.length_a   1.000
_cell.length_b   1.000
_cell.length_c   1.000
_cell.angle_alpha   90.00
_cell.angle_beta   90.00
_cell.angle_gamma   90.00
#
_symmetry.space_group_name_H-M   'P 1'
#
loop_
_entity.id
_entity.type
_entity.pdbx_description
1 polymer ?
#
loop_
_entity_poly.entity_id
_entity_poly.type
_entity_poly.pdbx_seq_one_letter_code
_entity_poly.pdbx_strand_id
1 'polypeptide(L)'
;MRYLTFSPQENASYKICILVNDIRKDEIKRAYIEPYGLDPNEIIVISLHQTPGKKKTPAAEQKAYIIEELTPTLNDLGVELLLVADGEYFKTFTRSAKVDAVVGYMLDTEYGPWKVAYVPNYRTLFYDPVAVTQRIAAGVNALKCWMDGTYLDPGCDIIKFAAYPETIGEIRDWLEQLLEMDCDLTIDIEGFSLKHYDAGLGTITFCWSKSEGIAFPIDILDDEEHSRQVRALLRTFFEMFQRRAIYHHISYDVYVLIYQLFMDNLQDNEGLLHGLDVMLRNWEDTKLITYLATNSCAGNDLSLKIQAQEYAGNYAQAEIKDIRKIPLPQLLQYNLVDGLSTWFTYEKHWDTMVRDQQLEIYQTIFKPAIKDIIQMQLTGMPLDIEQVRLVNSALEGISEDALQRMNSLPIIEKFNYMRLESYTNQKNSEWVKKRMTIQEMADAAKENENIRKEITFNPNSGPQLQTLLYDVLPLPVIDRTDTKQPATGGKTLKKLVNHTQDPDVKALLEALMDYMAVGTILSNFMPTFLNAIQGPDGHHWIYGFFNLGGTVSGRLSSSGPNLQNIPANVEMVISEWLMTKFGHILEPYVKDGKLSLGKLIKSCFVAPKGWFFCGIDFASLEDRISALTTKDPNKLKVYTDGYDGHSLRAVSYFGDQMPDIDPNSVQSINQLAIKGHKYDHLRQDSKTPTFLLTYGGTYIGIMEQLGWTKEKAQSVETRYHELYKVSDDWVKARLQQATQTGYVTVAFGLRVRTPLLRQVVLGNSKTPFAAEAEGRTAGNAMGQSWCLLNSRAGSEFMAKVRTSEFRHDIKPCAQIHDANYVLVRDNIDALLFANTHLVMACEWQNHPDIWHPDVKLGGEFSIFYPDWSKEAVLPNHAKAEDVFAVFSKHIEKLAA
;
A
#
# COMPACT_ATOMS: atom_id res chain seq x y z
N MET A 1 -32.53 30.96 -3.10
CA MET A 1 -32.07 30.17 -1.95
C MET A 1 -33.20 29.31 -1.40
N ARG A 2 -33.00 28.01 -1.14
CA ARG A 2 -34.00 27.19 -0.41
C ARG A 2 -33.61 27.15 1.06
N TYR A 3 -34.60 27.14 1.95
CA TYR A 3 -34.35 27.04 3.38
C TYR A 3 -35.29 26.01 4.04
N LEU A 4 -34.94 25.60 5.25
CA LEU A 4 -35.73 24.71 6.10
C LEU A 4 -35.64 25.20 7.56
N THR A 5 -36.79 25.23 8.21
CA THR A 5 -36.95 25.46 9.65
C THR A 5 -37.57 24.23 10.31
N PHE A 6 -37.34 24.06 11.62
CA PHE A 6 -37.87 22.93 12.37
C PHE A 6 -39.07 23.28 13.26
N SER A 7 -39.31 24.57 13.52
CA SER A 7 -40.48 25.08 14.23
C SER A 7 -41.74 25.10 13.34
N PRO A 8 -42.94 24.88 13.90
CA PRO A 8 -44.22 25.08 13.19
C PRO A 8 -44.51 26.54 12.81
N GLN A 9 -43.86 27.51 13.47
CA GLN A 9 -43.98 28.95 13.21
C GLN A 9 -42.60 29.53 12.93
N GLU A 10 -42.51 30.45 11.96
CA GLU A 10 -41.25 31.12 11.63
C GLU A 10 -40.84 32.06 12.78
N ASN A 11 -39.61 31.88 13.28
CA ASN A 11 -39.02 32.77 14.27
C ASN A 11 -38.45 34.03 13.60
N ALA A 12 -38.47 35.14 14.34
CA ALA A 12 -37.92 36.41 13.87
C ALA A 12 -36.38 36.39 13.74
N SER A 13 -35.70 35.48 14.45
CA SER A 13 -34.26 35.25 14.34
C SER A 13 -33.89 33.79 14.59
N TYR A 14 -32.75 33.37 14.05
CA TYR A 14 -32.16 32.04 14.25
C TYR A 14 -30.69 32.19 14.61
N LYS A 15 -30.28 31.68 15.77
CA LYS A 15 -28.90 31.81 16.25
C LYS A 15 -27.90 31.03 15.39
N ILE A 16 -28.29 29.84 14.92
CA ILE A 16 -27.43 28.91 14.16
C ILE A 16 -27.98 28.75 12.75
N CYS A 17 -27.10 28.88 11.74
CA CYS A 17 -27.40 28.48 10.37
C CYS A 17 -26.55 27.28 9.94
N ILE A 18 -27.20 26.20 9.50
CA ILE A 18 -26.53 25.06 8.86
C ILE A 18 -26.56 25.23 7.35
N LEU A 19 -25.39 25.31 6.72
CA LEU A 19 -25.24 25.45 5.28
C LEU A 19 -25.00 24.09 4.64
N VAL A 20 -25.91 23.64 3.78
CA VAL A 20 -25.87 22.32 3.14
C VAL A 20 -26.03 22.41 1.63
N ASN A 21 -25.52 21.45 0.88
CA ASN A 21 -25.74 21.42 -0.58
C ASN A 21 -27.17 21.03 -0.94
N ASP A 22 -27.79 20.18 -0.13
CA ASP A 22 -29.13 19.69 -0.35
C ASP A 22 -29.88 19.57 0.98
N ILE A 23 -31.15 19.97 0.99
CA ILE A 23 -31.99 19.93 2.17
C ILE A 23 -32.75 18.60 2.23
N ARG A 24 -32.48 17.81 3.27
CA ARG A 24 -33.25 16.61 3.64
C ARG A 24 -33.53 16.64 5.13
N LYS A 25 -34.74 17.10 5.49
CA LYS A 25 -35.13 17.44 6.86
C LYS A 25 -34.75 16.36 7.88
N ASP A 26 -35.17 15.12 7.67
CA ASP A 26 -34.98 14.03 8.64
C ASP A 26 -33.53 13.54 8.73
N GLU A 27 -32.75 13.64 7.65
CA GLU A 27 -31.35 13.22 7.64
C GLU A 27 -30.48 14.26 8.36
N ILE A 28 -30.72 15.54 8.08
CA ILE A 28 -30.03 16.67 8.75
C ILE A 28 -30.32 16.67 10.24
N LYS A 29 -31.60 16.49 10.62
CA LYS A 29 -32.01 16.46 12.01
C LYS A 29 -31.30 15.35 12.79
N ARG A 30 -31.25 14.14 12.21
CA ARG A 30 -30.56 12.98 12.80
C ARG A 30 -29.03 13.10 12.80
N ALA A 31 -28.46 13.82 11.84
CA ALA A 31 -27.01 13.95 11.72
C ALA A 31 -26.43 15.04 12.60
N TYR A 32 -27.07 16.22 12.69
CA TYR A 32 -26.45 17.41 13.28
C TYR A 32 -27.17 17.96 14.52
N ILE A 33 -28.43 17.60 14.74
CA ILE A 33 -29.28 18.29 15.72
C ILE A 33 -29.60 17.36 16.90
N GLU A 34 -30.34 16.29 16.65
CA GLU A 34 -30.83 15.36 17.69
C GLU A 34 -29.72 14.73 18.54
N PRO A 35 -28.61 14.21 17.96
CA PRO A 35 -27.56 13.56 18.77
C PRO A 35 -26.84 14.50 19.73
N TYR A 36 -26.84 15.80 19.44
CA TYR A 36 -26.07 16.80 20.17
C TYR A 36 -26.96 17.72 21.02
N GLY A 37 -28.27 17.53 20.98
CA GLY A 37 -29.23 18.29 21.77
C GLY A 37 -29.28 19.77 21.41
N LEU A 38 -29.06 20.14 20.14
CA LEU A 38 -29.24 21.52 19.70
C LEU A 38 -30.75 21.85 19.64
N ASP A 39 -31.15 23.05 20.06
CA ASP A 39 -32.55 23.49 20.00
C ASP A 39 -32.97 23.69 18.53
N PRO A 40 -33.90 22.88 17.99
CA PRO A 40 -34.36 23.04 16.61
C PRO A 40 -35.01 24.39 16.31
N ASN A 41 -35.48 25.12 17.34
CA ASN A 41 -36.09 26.44 17.18
C ASN A 41 -35.06 27.54 16.91
N GLU A 42 -33.81 27.35 17.32
CA GLU A 42 -32.72 28.31 17.08
C GLU A 42 -32.00 28.07 15.74
N ILE A 43 -32.42 27.06 14.97
CA ILE A 43 -31.72 26.57 13.78
C ILE A 43 -32.50 26.87 12.51
N ILE A 44 -31.82 27.49 11.54
CA ILE A 44 -32.23 27.50 10.14
C ILE A 44 -31.24 26.71 9.30
N VAL A 45 -31.73 26.05 8.25
CA VAL A 45 -30.90 25.35 7.27
C VAL A 45 -31.06 26.02 5.93
N ILE A 46 -29.95 26.35 5.28
CA ILE A 46 -29.93 27.04 3.99
C ILE A 46 -29.17 26.21 2.96
N SER A 47 -29.73 26.10 1.75
CA SER A 47 -29.08 25.42 0.64
C SER A 47 -28.01 26.31 0.00
N LEU A 48 -26.80 25.79 -0.16
CA LEU A 48 -25.70 26.45 -0.87
C LEU A 48 -25.91 26.42 -2.39
N HIS A 49 -25.43 27.45 -3.08
CA HIS A 49 -25.45 27.51 -4.54
C HIS A 49 -24.52 26.46 -5.16
N GLN A 50 -25.01 25.81 -6.22
CA GLN A 50 -24.28 24.77 -6.95
C GLN A 50 -24.25 25.13 -8.44
N THR A 51 -23.05 25.26 -9.01
CA THR A 51 -22.93 25.53 -10.45
C THR A 51 -23.48 24.35 -11.25
N PRO A 52 -24.48 24.56 -12.12
CA PRO A 52 -25.07 23.49 -12.92
C PRO A 52 -24.03 22.72 -13.73
N GLY A 53 -24.08 21.38 -13.67
CA GLY A 53 -23.20 20.50 -14.44
C GLY A 53 -21.76 20.39 -13.93
N LYS A 54 -21.38 21.08 -12.85
CA LYS A 54 -20.06 20.96 -12.23
C LYS A 54 -20.12 20.18 -10.93
N LYS A 55 -19.07 19.39 -10.66
CA LYS A 55 -18.90 18.67 -9.39
C LYS A 55 -18.66 19.62 -8.19
N LYS A 56 -18.12 20.81 -8.46
CA LYS A 56 -17.81 21.85 -7.46
C LYS A 56 -18.14 23.22 -8.05
N THR A 57 -18.75 24.08 -7.24
CA THR A 57 -18.93 25.50 -7.56
C THR A 57 -17.56 26.19 -7.61
N PRO A 58 -17.19 26.93 -8.67
CA PRO A 58 -15.93 27.68 -8.71
C PRO A 58 -15.82 28.69 -7.57
N ALA A 59 -14.62 28.86 -6.99
CA ALA A 59 -14.43 29.75 -5.84
C ALA A 59 -14.88 31.20 -6.09
N ALA A 60 -14.72 31.72 -7.31
CA ALA A 60 -15.21 33.05 -7.66
C ALA A 60 -16.75 33.17 -7.55
N GLU A 61 -17.46 32.13 -7.99
CA GLU A 61 -18.93 32.06 -7.94
C GLU A 61 -19.42 31.82 -6.50
N GLN A 62 -18.69 31.03 -5.70
CA GLN A 62 -18.95 30.90 -4.27
C GLN A 62 -18.85 32.25 -3.55
N LYS A 63 -17.79 33.03 -3.82
CA LYS A 63 -17.57 34.35 -3.21
C LYS A 63 -18.67 35.33 -3.58
N ALA A 64 -19.05 35.39 -4.86
CA ALA A 64 -20.15 36.24 -5.32
C ALA A 64 -21.46 35.89 -4.59
N TYR A 65 -21.82 34.61 -4.56
CA TYR A 65 -23.02 34.13 -3.85
C TYR A 65 -22.98 34.46 -2.34
N ILE A 66 -21.83 34.27 -1.68
CA ILE A 66 -21.68 34.60 -0.25
C ILE A 66 -21.94 36.09 -0.03
N ILE A 67 -21.30 36.96 -0.80
CA ILE A 67 -21.36 38.42 -0.62
C ILE A 67 -22.73 38.98 -1.00
N GLU A 68 -23.25 38.58 -2.16
CA GLU A 68 -24.41 39.23 -2.79
C GLU A 68 -25.75 38.68 -2.30
N GLU A 69 -25.82 37.40 -1.91
CA GLU A 69 -27.08 36.76 -1.52
C GLU A 69 -27.07 36.28 -0.06
N LEU A 70 -26.03 35.55 0.35
CA LEU A 70 -26.04 34.85 1.63
C LEU A 70 -25.82 35.81 2.82
N THR A 71 -24.86 36.73 2.72
CA THR A 71 -24.56 37.68 3.80
C THR A 71 -25.76 38.56 4.17
N PRO A 72 -26.48 39.21 3.22
CA PRO A 72 -27.70 39.94 3.55
C PRO A 72 -28.73 39.06 4.26
N THR A 73 -28.95 37.85 3.75
CA THR A 73 -29.91 36.89 4.32
C THR A 73 -29.56 36.49 5.76
N LEU A 74 -28.29 36.18 6.03
CA LEU A 74 -27.84 35.79 7.37
C LEU A 74 -27.94 36.95 8.38
N ASN A 75 -27.66 38.18 7.95
CA ASN A 75 -27.81 39.38 8.78
C ASN A 75 -29.28 39.65 9.13
N ASP A 76 -30.19 39.56 8.15
CA ASP A 76 -31.62 39.77 8.36
C ASP A 76 -32.23 38.73 9.32
N LEU A 77 -31.70 37.50 9.30
CA LEU A 77 -32.13 36.41 10.18
C LEU A 77 -31.45 36.41 11.56
N GLY A 78 -30.57 37.37 11.84
CA GLY A 78 -29.88 37.47 13.13
C GLY A 78 -28.99 36.27 13.46
N VAL A 79 -28.37 35.66 12.44
CA VAL A 79 -27.48 34.50 12.63
C VAL A 79 -26.18 34.93 13.31
N GLU A 80 -25.73 34.13 14.28
CA GLU A 80 -24.46 34.33 14.99
C GLU A 80 -23.42 33.26 14.63
N LEU A 81 -23.87 32.03 14.35
CA LEU A 81 -23.00 30.86 14.17
C LEU A 81 -23.32 30.10 12.88
N LEU A 82 -22.29 29.65 12.18
CA LEU A 82 -22.40 28.89 10.94
C LEU A 82 -21.84 27.46 11.11
N LEU A 83 -22.65 26.46 10.78
CA LEU A 83 -22.19 25.09 10.52
C LEU A 83 -22.17 24.84 9.02
N VAL A 84 -20.98 24.70 8.44
CA VAL A 84 -20.82 24.53 7.00
C VAL A 84 -20.61 23.06 6.67
N ALA A 85 -21.57 22.46 5.98
CA ALA A 85 -21.57 21.05 5.57
C ALA A 85 -20.98 20.81 4.17
N ASP A 86 -20.30 21.81 3.61
CA ASP A 86 -19.56 21.74 2.34
C ASP A 86 -18.13 22.24 2.53
N GLY A 87 -17.17 21.37 2.20
CA GLY A 87 -15.77 21.66 2.44
C GLY A 87 -15.21 22.80 1.60
N GLU A 88 -15.68 23.00 0.37
CA GLU A 88 -15.16 24.08 -0.47
C GLU A 88 -15.72 25.43 -0.05
N TYR A 89 -17.01 25.50 0.28
CA TYR A 89 -17.60 26.70 0.88
C TYR A 89 -16.94 27.05 2.20
N PHE A 90 -16.67 26.07 3.07
CA PHE A 90 -15.96 26.31 4.33
C PHE A 90 -14.56 26.91 4.11
N LYS A 91 -13.79 26.39 3.14
CA LYS A 91 -12.50 26.99 2.76
C LYS A 91 -12.67 28.41 2.24
N THR A 92 -13.71 28.68 1.47
CA THR A 92 -13.99 30.03 0.99
C THR A 92 -14.28 30.97 2.15
N PHE A 93 -15.13 30.58 3.10
CA PHE A 93 -15.45 31.38 4.30
C PHE A 93 -14.24 31.70 5.18
N THR A 94 -13.36 30.71 5.39
CA THR A 94 -12.30 30.77 6.42
C THR A 94 -10.89 30.97 5.85
N ARG A 95 -10.72 30.90 4.53
CA ARG A 95 -9.43 30.84 3.81
C ARG A 95 -8.54 29.66 4.21
N SER A 96 -9.09 28.64 4.86
CA SER A 96 -8.37 27.42 5.22
C SER A 96 -7.90 26.68 3.96
N ALA A 97 -6.63 26.22 3.95
CA ALA A 97 -6.08 25.46 2.82
C ALA A 97 -6.69 24.05 2.73
N LYS A 98 -6.85 23.39 3.89
CA LYS A 98 -7.42 22.05 4.03
C LYS A 98 -8.45 22.04 5.15
N VAL A 99 -9.62 21.47 4.87
CA VAL A 99 -10.71 21.35 5.84
C VAL A 99 -10.35 20.34 6.93
N ASP A 100 -9.72 19.24 6.54
CA ASP A 100 -9.35 18.18 7.48
C ASP A 100 -8.53 18.73 8.64
N ALA A 101 -7.61 19.66 8.39
CA ALA A 101 -6.73 20.25 9.40
C ALA A 101 -7.46 21.11 10.46
N VAL A 102 -8.70 21.53 10.21
CA VAL A 102 -9.43 22.48 11.09
C VAL A 102 -10.79 21.94 11.53
N VAL A 103 -10.97 20.61 11.47
CA VAL A 103 -12.13 19.95 12.08
C VAL A 103 -12.07 20.17 13.59
N GLY A 104 -13.21 20.57 14.18
CA GLY A 104 -13.31 20.90 15.61
C GLY A 104 -12.87 22.32 15.98
N TYR A 105 -12.51 23.16 15.00
CA TYR A 105 -12.20 24.58 15.23
C TYR A 105 -13.42 25.49 14.99
N MET A 106 -13.47 26.61 15.70
CA MET A 106 -14.38 27.75 15.49
C MET A 106 -13.60 28.91 14.86
N LEU A 107 -13.70 29.06 13.54
CA LEU A 107 -12.92 30.03 12.78
C LEU A 107 -13.67 31.32 12.50
N ASP A 108 -12.92 32.40 12.34
CA ASP A 108 -13.42 33.68 11.85
C ASP A 108 -13.68 33.65 10.33
N THR A 109 -14.52 34.57 9.89
CA THR A 109 -14.78 34.81 8.47
C THR A 109 -14.70 36.30 8.16
N GLU A 110 -14.29 36.63 6.95
CA GLU A 110 -14.25 38.03 6.48
C GLU A 110 -15.59 38.50 5.89
N TYR A 111 -16.56 37.60 5.73
CA TYR A 111 -17.83 37.88 5.07
C TYR A 111 -18.94 38.35 6.02
N GLY A 112 -18.67 38.35 7.34
CA GLY A 112 -19.62 38.75 8.38
C GLY A 112 -19.08 38.48 9.78
N PRO A 113 -19.83 38.85 10.84
CA PRO A 113 -19.40 38.73 12.23
C PRO A 113 -19.51 37.31 12.82
N TRP A 114 -19.78 36.30 11.98
CA TRP A 114 -20.10 34.95 12.44
C TRP A 114 -18.86 34.12 12.74
N LYS A 115 -19.01 33.18 13.67
CA LYS A 115 -18.04 32.09 13.83
C LYS A 115 -18.47 30.87 13.03
N VAL A 116 -17.52 30.21 12.41
CA VAL A 116 -17.74 29.16 11.42
C VAL A 116 -17.09 27.85 11.86
N ALA A 117 -17.88 26.79 11.97
CA ALA A 117 -17.41 25.42 12.17
C ALA A 117 -17.71 24.56 10.94
N TYR A 118 -16.81 23.62 10.66
CA TYR A 118 -17.01 22.61 9.63
C TYR A 118 -17.66 21.36 10.21
N VAL A 119 -18.62 20.80 9.46
CA VAL A 119 -19.10 19.44 9.67
C VAL A 119 -19.10 18.69 8.34
N PRO A 120 -18.76 17.40 8.28
CA PRO A 120 -18.96 16.61 7.07
C PRO A 120 -20.43 16.62 6.63
N ASN A 121 -20.68 16.54 5.32
CA ASN A 121 -22.03 16.46 4.77
C ASN A 121 -22.75 15.19 5.30
N TYR A 122 -24.00 15.30 5.74
CA TYR A 122 -24.74 14.20 6.35
C TYR A 122 -24.87 12.98 5.43
N ARG A 123 -24.81 13.16 4.11
CA ARG A 123 -24.81 12.05 3.15
C ARG A 123 -23.54 11.21 3.20
N THR A 124 -22.44 11.76 3.70
CA THR A 124 -21.19 11.02 3.87
C THR A 124 -21.27 9.97 4.98
N LEU A 125 -22.20 10.13 5.93
CA LEU A 125 -22.49 9.11 6.96
C LEU A 125 -22.85 7.76 6.34
N PHE A 126 -23.46 7.75 5.14
CA PHE A 126 -23.75 6.50 4.46
C PHE A 126 -22.48 5.72 4.13
N TYR A 127 -21.37 6.40 3.80
CA TYR A 127 -20.15 5.74 3.34
C TYR A 127 -19.23 5.29 4.48
N ASP A 128 -19.11 6.11 5.52
CA ASP A 128 -18.33 5.77 6.71
C ASP A 128 -18.99 6.36 7.97
N PRO A 129 -19.98 5.66 8.55
CA PRO A 129 -20.74 6.18 9.67
C PRO A 129 -19.85 6.51 10.88
N VAL A 130 -18.84 5.68 11.16
CA VAL A 130 -18.06 5.80 12.40
C VAL A 130 -17.14 7.02 12.33
N ALA A 131 -16.31 7.11 11.29
CA ALA A 131 -15.37 8.23 11.15
C ALA A 131 -16.12 9.55 10.92
N VAL A 132 -17.18 9.54 10.12
CA VAL A 132 -17.96 10.75 9.84
C VAL A 132 -18.70 11.22 11.09
N THR A 133 -19.28 10.33 11.89
CA THR A 133 -19.96 10.72 13.15
C THR A 133 -18.99 11.38 14.13
N GLN A 134 -17.76 10.86 14.26
CA GLN A 134 -16.73 11.47 15.10
C GLN A 134 -16.38 12.88 14.62
N ARG A 135 -16.21 13.07 13.31
CA ARG A 135 -15.91 14.38 12.73
C ARG A 135 -17.06 15.37 12.83
N ILE A 136 -18.31 14.91 12.70
CA ILE A 136 -19.50 15.74 12.97
C ILE A 136 -19.52 16.13 14.45
N ALA A 137 -19.27 15.17 15.35
CA ALA A 137 -19.25 15.43 16.79
C ALA A 137 -18.21 16.49 17.14
N ALA A 138 -17.00 16.41 16.57
CA ALA A 138 -15.96 17.42 16.77
C ALA A 138 -16.45 18.84 16.37
N GLY A 139 -17.03 18.98 15.17
CA GLY A 139 -17.53 20.28 14.70
C GLY A 139 -18.72 20.82 15.50
N VAL A 140 -19.69 19.96 15.85
CA VAL A 140 -20.88 20.37 16.61
C VAL A 140 -20.53 20.67 18.07
N ASN A 141 -19.66 19.87 18.69
CA ASN A 141 -19.20 20.13 20.06
C ASN A 141 -18.39 21.43 20.16
N ALA A 142 -17.54 21.73 19.18
CA ALA A 142 -16.83 23.01 19.10
C ALA A 142 -17.81 24.19 19.12
N LEU A 143 -18.88 24.10 18.32
CA LEU A 143 -19.95 25.10 18.31
C LEU A 143 -20.66 25.21 19.67
N LYS A 144 -20.97 24.08 20.32
CA LYS A 144 -21.60 24.10 21.65
C LYS A 144 -20.72 24.74 22.72
N CYS A 145 -19.46 24.33 22.79
CA CYS A 145 -18.50 24.93 23.71
C CYS A 145 -18.35 26.44 23.47
N TRP A 146 -18.45 26.88 22.21
CA TRP A 146 -18.44 28.31 21.88
C TRP A 146 -19.67 29.03 22.44
N MET A 147 -20.86 28.45 22.26
CA MET A 147 -22.11 28.99 22.82
C MET A 147 -22.07 29.08 24.35
N ASP A 148 -21.45 28.09 25.00
CA ASP A 148 -21.34 28.01 26.47
C ASP A 148 -20.17 28.81 27.04
N GLY A 149 -19.35 29.45 26.19
CA GLY A 149 -18.17 30.23 26.61
C GLY A 149 -17.00 29.40 27.14
N THR A 150 -16.99 28.09 26.86
CA THR A 150 -15.98 27.11 27.32
C THR A 150 -15.04 26.65 26.21
N TYR A 151 -15.17 27.21 25.01
CA TYR A 151 -14.38 26.82 23.84
C TYR A 151 -12.88 27.10 24.01
N LEU A 152 -12.07 26.11 23.65
CA LEU A 152 -10.64 26.20 23.46
C LEU A 152 -10.33 25.58 22.09
N ASP A 153 -9.38 26.18 21.35
CA ASP A 153 -8.91 25.58 20.11
C ASP A 153 -8.29 24.20 20.42
N PRO A 154 -8.53 23.18 19.58
CA PRO A 154 -7.81 21.92 19.69
C PRO A 154 -6.29 22.15 19.74
N GLY A 155 -5.60 21.44 20.63
CA GLY A 155 -4.17 21.61 20.89
C GLY A 155 -3.81 22.70 21.90
N CYS A 156 -4.75 23.55 22.32
CA CYS A 156 -4.48 24.51 23.40
C CYS A 156 -4.27 23.78 24.74
N ASP A 157 -3.21 24.17 25.45
CA ASP A 157 -3.00 23.80 26.86
C ASP A 157 -2.89 22.27 27.10
N ILE A 158 -2.43 21.53 26.08
CA ILE A 158 -2.15 20.09 26.17
C ILE A 158 -0.87 19.79 26.96
N ILE A 159 0.09 20.72 26.94
CA ILE A 159 1.35 20.60 27.68
C ILE A 159 1.13 21.19 29.08
N LYS A 160 1.03 20.32 30.10
CA LYS A 160 0.96 20.69 31.52
C LYS A 160 2.32 20.74 32.17
N PHE A 161 3.23 19.88 31.71
CA PHE A 161 4.63 19.89 32.10
C PHE A 161 5.51 19.65 30.87
N ALA A 162 6.57 20.44 30.75
CA ALA A 162 7.63 20.23 29.79
C ALA A 162 8.97 20.63 30.40
N ALA A 163 10.01 19.85 30.15
CA ALA A 163 11.39 20.27 30.33
C ALA A 163 12.18 20.03 29.05
N TYR A 164 13.15 20.92 28.80
CA TYR A 164 14.00 20.89 27.61
C TYR A 164 15.47 20.94 28.04
N PRO A 165 16.01 19.85 28.62
CA PRO A 165 17.39 19.84 29.09
C PRO A 165 18.34 19.96 27.88
N GLU A 166 19.36 20.82 27.98
CA GLU A 166 20.29 21.06 26.86
C GLU A 166 21.72 20.65 27.22
N THR A 167 22.09 20.69 28.50
CA THR A 167 23.42 20.30 28.93
C THR A 167 23.50 18.80 29.23
N ILE A 168 24.69 18.21 29.09
CA ILE A 168 24.93 16.79 29.43
C ILE A 168 24.51 16.47 30.87
N GLY A 169 24.77 17.39 31.81
CA GLY A 169 24.39 17.22 33.21
C GLY A 169 22.87 17.12 33.37
N GLU A 170 22.13 18.08 32.82
CA GLU A 170 20.67 18.09 32.88
C GLU A 170 20.05 16.87 32.18
N ILE A 171 20.58 16.48 31.00
CA ILE A 171 20.09 15.32 30.26
C ILE A 171 20.29 14.03 31.09
N ARG A 172 21.48 13.84 31.69
CA ARG A 172 21.74 12.69 32.56
C ARG A 172 20.77 12.67 33.74
N ASP A 173 20.65 13.78 34.44
CA ASP A 173 19.82 13.88 35.65
C ASP A 173 18.34 13.56 35.32
N TRP A 174 17.85 14.01 34.15
CA TRP A 174 16.51 13.64 33.66
C TRP A 174 16.37 12.17 33.28
N LEU A 175 17.35 11.58 32.61
CA LEU A 175 17.31 10.14 32.27
C LEU A 175 17.33 9.27 33.53
N GLU A 176 18.10 9.64 34.55
CA GLU A 176 18.09 9.00 35.87
C GLU A 176 16.70 9.15 36.53
N GLN A 177 16.15 10.37 36.52
CA GLN A 177 14.80 10.63 37.06
C GLN A 177 13.72 9.79 36.35
N LEU A 178 13.76 9.66 35.02
CA LEU A 178 12.82 8.83 34.27
C LEU A 178 12.90 7.35 34.67
N LEU A 179 14.10 6.84 34.97
CA LEU A 179 14.27 5.48 35.51
C LEU A 179 13.69 5.38 36.93
N GLU A 180 13.90 6.38 37.78
CA GLU A 180 13.37 6.43 39.15
C GLU A 180 11.84 6.54 39.20
N MET A 181 11.23 7.22 38.23
CA MET A 181 9.78 7.34 38.11
C MET A 181 9.07 6.00 37.86
N ASP A 182 9.80 5.00 37.35
CA ASP A 182 9.31 3.62 37.08
C ASP A 182 7.96 3.58 36.35
N CYS A 183 7.80 4.45 35.34
CA CYS A 183 6.58 4.61 34.57
C CYS A 183 6.76 4.21 33.10
N ASP A 184 5.64 3.94 32.42
CA ASP A 184 5.65 3.70 30.99
C ASP A 184 5.91 5.02 30.25
N LEU A 185 6.59 4.96 29.11
CA LEU A 185 6.99 6.13 28.35
C LEU A 185 6.57 6.01 26.89
N THR A 186 6.02 7.07 26.31
CA THR A 186 6.09 7.25 24.86
C THR A 186 7.44 7.82 24.48
N ILE A 187 7.93 7.38 23.32
CA ILE A 187 9.28 7.71 22.84
C ILE A 187 9.17 8.00 21.34
N ASP A 188 9.77 9.11 20.92
CA ASP A 188 9.75 9.57 19.54
C ASP A 188 11.06 10.33 19.22
N ILE A 189 11.59 10.15 18.01
CA ILE A 189 12.83 10.79 17.57
C ILE A 189 12.63 11.62 16.32
N GLU A 190 13.42 12.69 16.21
CA GLU A 190 13.56 13.44 14.96
C GLU A 190 14.90 13.12 14.32
N GLY A 191 14.87 12.72 13.04
CA GLY A 191 16.06 12.41 12.25
C GLY A 191 16.28 13.37 11.08
N PHE A 192 17.49 13.41 10.55
CA PHE A 192 17.85 14.19 9.35
C PHE A 192 17.51 13.48 8.03
N SER A 193 17.23 12.18 8.08
CA SER A 193 16.94 11.32 6.92
C SER A 193 16.11 10.11 7.35
N LEU A 194 15.43 9.48 6.39
CA LEU A 194 14.69 8.25 6.65
C LEU A 194 15.59 7.01 6.81
N LYS A 195 16.81 7.05 6.28
CA LYS A 195 17.71 5.89 6.26
C LYS A 195 18.60 5.89 7.49
N HIS A 196 18.64 4.79 8.23
CA HIS A 196 19.41 4.67 9.49
C HIS A 196 20.84 5.22 9.43
N TYR A 197 21.58 4.99 8.35
CA TYR A 197 22.98 5.44 8.19
C TYR A 197 23.14 6.95 7.96
N ASP A 198 22.11 7.66 7.48
CA ASP A 198 22.11 9.11 7.28
C ASP A 198 21.17 9.85 8.26
N ALA A 199 20.41 9.10 9.06
CA ALA A 199 19.35 9.65 9.90
C ALA A 199 19.90 10.49 11.04
N GLY A 200 20.98 10.03 11.69
CA GLY A 200 21.39 10.57 12.99
C GLY A 200 20.25 10.49 14.03
N LEU A 201 20.43 11.21 15.13
CA LEU A 201 19.43 11.46 16.16
C LEU A 201 19.43 12.98 16.39
N GLY A 202 18.51 13.72 15.77
CA GLY A 202 18.43 15.17 15.92
C GLY A 202 17.94 15.58 17.32
N THR A 203 16.74 15.11 17.68
CA THR A 203 16.14 15.28 19.01
C THR A 203 15.43 14.00 19.43
N ILE A 204 15.15 13.88 20.72
CA ILE A 204 14.34 12.79 21.28
C ILE A 204 13.38 13.33 22.33
N THR A 205 12.22 12.69 22.46
CA THR A 205 11.26 12.97 23.53
C THR A 205 10.92 11.73 24.35
N PHE A 206 10.55 11.95 25.61
CA PHE A 206 9.97 10.96 26.51
C PHE A 206 8.74 11.57 27.19
N CYS A 207 7.58 10.93 27.11
CA CYS A 207 6.38 11.37 27.83
C CYS A 207 5.79 10.24 28.68
N TRP A 208 5.40 10.53 29.92
CA TRP A 208 4.78 9.57 30.85
C TRP A 208 3.26 9.76 30.99
N SER A 209 2.72 10.73 30.26
CA SER A 209 1.28 10.93 30.11
C SER A 209 1.01 11.65 28.79
N LYS A 210 -0.26 11.84 28.45
CA LYS A 210 -0.64 12.68 27.31
C LYS A 210 -0.30 14.16 27.51
N SER A 211 0.02 14.64 28.71
CA SER A 211 0.23 16.08 28.97
C SER A 211 1.58 16.46 29.56
N GLU A 212 2.45 15.49 29.82
CA GLU A 212 3.70 15.70 30.54
C GLU A 212 4.82 14.89 29.91
N GLY A 213 5.95 15.55 29.66
CA GLY A 213 7.13 14.90 29.10
C GLY A 213 8.34 15.83 29.06
N ILE A 214 9.42 15.32 28.48
CA ILE A 214 10.64 16.06 28.19
C ILE A 214 11.05 15.86 26.74
N ALA A 215 11.75 16.83 26.16
CA ALA A 215 12.38 16.68 24.85
C ALA A 215 13.73 17.38 24.85
N PHE A 216 14.75 16.80 24.24
CA PHE A 216 16.08 17.39 24.24
C PHE A 216 16.85 17.17 22.94
N PRO A 217 17.77 18.09 22.61
CA PRO A 217 18.63 17.95 21.45
C PRO A 217 19.69 16.87 21.65
N ILE A 218 20.12 16.29 20.54
CA ILE A 218 21.27 15.39 20.48
C ILE A 218 22.22 15.91 19.38
N ASP A 219 22.07 15.43 18.14
CA ASP A 219 22.97 15.79 17.03
C ASP A 219 22.63 17.17 16.42
N ILE A 220 21.45 17.73 16.70
CA ILE A 220 21.00 19.01 16.11
C ILE A 220 21.87 20.20 16.53
N LEU A 221 22.64 20.08 17.62
CA LEU A 221 23.58 21.10 18.08
C LEU A 221 24.86 21.17 17.25
N ASP A 222 25.12 20.18 16.39
CA ASP A 222 26.35 20.08 15.59
C ASP A 222 27.63 20.09 16.46
N ASP A 223 27.54 19.49 17.65
CA ASP A 223 28.65 19.27 18.60
C ASP A 223 28.88 17.77 18.75
N GLU A 224 29.98 17.26 18.18
CA GLU A 224 30.33 15.85 18.18
C GLU A 224 30.54 15.28 19.58
N GLU A 225 31.13 16.05 20.50
CA GLU A 225 31.43 15.59 21.86
C GLU A 225 30.15 15.53 22.69
N HIS A 226 29.28 16.53 22.55
CA HIS A 226 27.94 16.51 23.12
C HIS A 226 27.17 15.29 22.62
N SER A 227 27.08 15.11 21.30
CA SER A 227 26.32 14.02 20.65
C SER A 227 26.79 12.65 21.13
N ARG A 228 28.12 12.45 21.18
CA ARG A 228 28.74 11.20 21.65
C ARG A 228 28.37 10.90 23.11
N GLN A 229 28.43 11.89 24.00
CA GLN A 229 28.07 11.71 25.41
C GLN A 229 26.58 11.45 25.60
N VAL A 230 25.70 12.20 24.92
CA VAL A 230 24.25 11.98 25.01
C VAL A 230 23.84 10.62 24.48
N ARG A 231 24.40 10.18 23.34
CA ARG A 231 24.15 8.83 22.80
C ARG A 231 24.59 7.73 23.77
N ALA A 232 25.71 7.90 24.47
CA ALA A 232 26.15 6.95 25.50
C ALA A 232 25.19 6.91 26.71
N LEU A 233 24.68 8.07 27.15
CA LEU A 233 23.65 8.16 28.20
C LEU A 233 22.35 7.48 27.76
N LEU A 234 21.89 7.74 26.53
CA LEU A 234 20.69 7.10 25.96
C LEU A 234 20.82 5.59 25.85
N ARG A 235 21.96 5.08 25.37
CA ARG A 235 22.24 3.64 25.34
C ARG A 235 22.09 3.03 26.73
N THR A 236 22.73 3.64 27.73
CA THR A 236 22.67 3.19 29.13
C THR A 236 21.24 3.21 29.67
N PHE A 237 20.51 4.30 29.39
CA PHE A 237 19.11 4.44 29.75
C PHE A 237 18.26 3.30 29.17
N PHE A 238 18.35 3.03 27.87
CA PHE A 238 17.57 1.98 27.22
C PHE A 238 17.94 0.57 27.73
N GLU A 239 19.22 0.31 28.00
CA GLU A 239 19.65 -0.96 28.62
C GLU A 239 18.98 -1.16 29.99
N MET A 240 18.86 -0.09 30.78
CA MET A 240 18.26 -0.10 32.12
C MET A 240 16.73 -0.05 32.13
N PHE A 241 16.09 0.62 31.17
CA PHE A 241 14.65 0.85 31.14
C PHE A 241 13.86 -0.45 30.94
N GLN A 242 13.04 -0.83 31.93
CA GLN A 242 12.24 -2.07 31.93
C GLN A 242 10.75 -1.86 31.67
N ARG A 243 10.29 -0.61 31.80
CA ARG A 243 8.87 -0.25 31.63
C ARG A 243 8.49 -0.29 30.16
N ARG A 244 7.19 -0.09 29.89
CA ARG A 244 6.66 -0.19 28.53
C ARG A 244 7.05 1.05 27.73
N ALA A 245 7.68 0.84 26.57
CA ALA A 245 7.98 1.87 25.60
C ALA A 245 6.89 1.93 24.51
N ILE A 246 6.25 3.07 24.31
CA ILE A 246 5.13 3.21 23.39
C ILE A 246 5.56 4.12 22.23
N TYR A 247 5.51 3.58 21.02
CA TYR A 247 5.91 4.30 19.82
C TYR A 247 4.71 4.54 18.91
N HIS A 248 4.85 5.48 17.98
CA HIS A 248 4.00 5.52 16.80
C HIS A 248 4.84 5.15 15.58
N HIS A 249 4.54 4.03 14.94
CA HIS A 249 5.34 3.51 13.82
C HIS A 249 6.77 3.09 14.22
N ILE A 250 6.85 2.23 15.25
CA ILE A 250 8.09 1.73 15.86
C ILE A 250 9.18 1.26 14.88
N SER A 251 8.79 0.75 13.71
CA SER A 251 9.71 0.28 12.67
C SER A 251 10.60 1.38 12.06
N TYR A 252 10.36 2.65 12.39
CA TYR A 252 11.27 3.75 12.09
C TYR A 252 12.17 4.08 13.28
N ASP A 253 11.60 4.45 14.43
CA ASP A 253 12.36 4.95 15.58
C ASP A 253 13.36 3.91 16.09
N VAL A 254 12.90 2.69 16.33
CA VAL A 254 13.75 1.62 16.87
C VAL A 254 14.78 1.16 15.83
N TYR A 255 14.44 1.22 14.54
CA TYR A 255 15.39 0.96 13.46
C TYR A 255 16.56 1.94 13.48
N VAL A 256 16.29 3.24 13.63
CA VAL A 256 17.33 4.27 13.72
C VAL A 256 18.08 4.17 15.05
N LEU A 257 17.37 4.04 16.18
CA LEU A 257 17.97 3.94 17.51
C LEU A 257 18.91 2.73 17.64
N ILE A 258 18.53 1.57 17.10
CA ILE A 258 19.40 0.38 17.11
C ILE A 258 20.72 0.70 16.39
N TYR A 259 20.63 1.24 15.18
CA TYR A 259 21.83 1.56 14.42
C TYR A 259 22.69 2.63 15.10
N GLN A 260 22.07 3.72 15.56
CA GLN A 260 22.80 4.89 16.07
C GLN A 260 23.38 4.70 17.49
N LEU A 261 22.82 3.78 18.28
CA LEU A 261 23.22 3.57 19.68
C LEU A 261 23.97 2.24 19.92
N PHE A 262 23.69 1.21 19.13
CA PHE A 262 24.18 -0.15 19.41
C PHE A 262 25.08 -0.73 18.31
N MET A 263 25.00 -0.24 17.07
CA MET A 263 25.79 -0.76 15.95
C MET A 263 27.00 0.13 15.66
N ASP A 264 28.16 -0.51 15.41
CA ASP A 264 29.38 0.21 15.02
C ASP A 264 29.44 0.52 13.51
N ASN A 265 28.76 -0.28 12.68
CA ASN A 265 28.70 -0.14 11.23
C ASN A 265 27.49 -0.90 10.64
N LEU A 266 27.24 -0.73 9.34
CA LEU A 266 26.12 -1.35 8.60
C LEU A 266 25.98 -2.87 8.74
N GLN A 267 27.04 -3.58 9.09
CA GLN A 267 27.09 -5.04 9.12
C GLN A 267 27.38 -5.59 10.52
N ASP A 268 27.35 -4.72 11.54
CA ASP A 268 27.51 -5.12 12.94
C ASP A 268 26.28 -5.90 13.43
N ASN A 269 26.33 -7.21 13.25
CA ASN A 269 25.26 -8.10 13.65
C ASN A 269 25.17 -8.27 15.17
N GLU A 270 26.27 -8.12 15.91
CA GLU A 270 26.26 -8.20 17.38
C GLU A 270 25.49 -7.01 17.96
N GLY A 271 25.86 -5.80 17.55
CA GLY A 271 25.19 -4.56 17.95
C GLY A 271 23.73 -4.54 17.56
N LEU A 272 23.41 -5.00 16.34
CA LEU A 272 22.03 -5.14 15.87
C LEU A 272 21.22 -6.04 16.80
N LEU A 273 21.72 -7.25 17.07
CA LEU A 273 21.03 -8.25 17.88
C LEU A 273 20.90 -7.84 19.34
N HIS A 274 21.91 -7.17 19.91
CA HIS A 274 21.84 -6.59 21.25
C HIS A 274 20.78 -5.48 21.31
N GLY A 275 20.80 -4.55 20.34
CA GLY A 275 19.80 -3.49 20.22
C GLY A 275 18.38 -4.04 20.08
N LEU A 276 18.16 -5.10 19.31
CA LEU A 276 16.85 -5.76 19.22
C LEU A 276 16.36 -6.30 20.57
N ASP A 277 17.26 -6.87 21.38
CA ASP A 277 16.89 -7.44 22.69
C ASP A 277 16.65 -6.37 23.75
N VAL A 278 17.34 -5.23 23.65
CA VAL A 278 17.12 -4.06 24.51
C VAL A 278 15.83 -3.34 24.13
N MET A 279 15.71 -2.90 22.88
CA MET A 279 14.66 -1.99 22.43
C MET A 279 13.29 -2.66 22.28
N LEU A 280 13.26 -3.98 22.00
CA LEU A 280 12.00 -4.70 21.75
C LEU A 280 11.61 -5.67 22.88
N ARG A 281 12.05 -5.37 24.11
CA ARG A 281 11.75 -6.16 25.32
C ARG A 281 10.32 -5.98 25.84
N ASN A 282 9.84 -4.74 25.90
CA ASN A 282 8.48 -4.39 26.35
C ASN A 282 8.02 -3.10 25.65
N TRP A 283 7.32 -3.25 24.53
CA TRP A 283 6.97 -2.12 23.66
C TRP A 283 5.55 -2.19 23.14
N GLU A 284 4.98 -1.07 22.70
CA GLU A 284 3.73 -1.01 21.94
C GLU A 284 3.87 -0.08 20.71
N ASP A 285 3.03 -0.30 19.70
CA ASP A 285 2.97 0.53 18.49
C ASP A 285 1.54 0.98 18.24
N THR A 286 1.31 2.27 18.45
CA THR A 286 -0.01 2.90 18.32
C THR A 286 -0.53 2.87 16.89
N LYS A 287 0.33 2.81 15.87
CA LYS A 287 -0.10 2.64 14.47
C LYS A 287 -0.76 1.28 14.26
N LEU A 288 -0.17 0.21 14.78
CA LEU A 288 -0.73 -1.14 14.68
C LEU A 288 -1.96 -1.34 15.56
N ILE A 289 -1.96 -0.77 16.76
CA ILE A 289 -3.14 -0.74 17.62
C ILE A 289 -4.30 -0.05 16.91
N THR A 290 -4.04 1.12 16.30
CA THR A 290 -5.04 1.86 15.50
C THR A 290 -5.51 1.02 14.31
N TYR A 291 -4.59 0.37 13.58
CA TYR A 291 -4.95 -0.52 12.48
C TYR A 291 -5.92 -1.60 12.93
N LEU A 292 -5.62 -2.34 13.99
CA LEU A 292 -6.50 -3.41 14.49
C LEU A 292 -7.84 -2.87 15.02
N ALA A 293 -7.81 -1.70 15.67
CA ALA A 293 -9.00 -1.01 16.17
C ALA A 293 -9.90 -0.46 15.05
N THR A 294 -9.39 -0.23 13.84
CA THR A 294 -10.13 0.50 12.80
C THR A 294 -10.17 -0.17 11.42
N ASN A 295 -9.39 -1.22 11.14
CA ASN A 295 -9.23 -1.83 9.80
C ASN A 295 -10.57 -2.00 9.07
N SER A 296 -10.66 -1.47 7.85
CA SER A 296 -11.92 -1.27 7.12
C SER A 296 -11.74 -1.38 5.61
N CYS A 297 -12.76 -1.86 4.90
CA CYS A 297 -12.80 -1.86 3.45
C CYS A 297 -12.81 -0.44 2.83
N ALA A 298 -13.16 0.59 3.60
CA ALA A 298 -13.11 1.99 3.17
C ALA A 298 -11.68 2.57 3.19
N GLY A 299 -10.72 1.86 3.80
CA GLY A 299 -9.36 2.34 4.05
C GLY A 299 -9.29 3.20 5.31
N ASN A 300 -8.07 3.29 5.89
CA ASN A 300 -7.81 4.05 7.10
C ASN A 300 -6.57 4.92 6.93
N ASP A 301 -6.59 6.13 7.48
CA ASP A 301 -5.40 6.94 7.66
C ASP A 301 -4.83 6.67 9.06
N LEU A 302 -3.63 6.10 9.12
CA LEU A 302 -2.99 5.69 10.36
C LEU A 302 -1.95 6.70 10.86
N SER A 303 -1.82 7.86 10.22
CA SER A 303 -0.84 8.87 10.63
C SER A 303 -1.19 9.44 12.01
N LEU A 304 -0.16 9.64 12.83
CA LEU A 304 -0.31 10.20 14.18
C LEU A 304 -1.12 11.49 14.19
N LYS A 305 -0.81 12.40 13.26
CA LYS A 305 -1.45 13.71 13.14
C LYS A 305 -2.95 13.61 12.95
N ILE A 306 -3.42 12.72 12.08
CA ILE A 306 -4.86 12.50 11.88
C ILE A 306 -5.49 11.83 13.09
N GLN A 307 -4.80 10.88 13.71
CA GLN A 307 -5.33 10.13 14.85
C GLN A 307 -5.42 10.94 16.14
N ALA A 308 -4.50 11.88 16.35
CA ALA A 308 -4.41 12.76 17.52
C ALA A 308 -4.97 14.17 17.28
N GLN A 309 -5.51 14.47 16.10
CA GLN A 309 -5.93 15.83 15.75
C GLN A 309 -6.93 16.46 16.73
N GLU A 310 -7.89 15.68 17.21
CA GLU A 310 -8.89 16.16 18.18
C GLU A 310 -8.26 16.56 19.53
N TYR A 311 -7.07 16.06 19.80
CA TYR A 311 -6.30 16.33 21.01
C TYR A 311 -5.28 17.44 20.77
N ALA A 312 -4.35 17.23 19.85
CA ALA A 312 -3.20 18.10 19.62
C ALA A 312 -3.48 19.25 18.65
N GLY A 313 -4.65 19.25 18.00
CA GLY A 313 -5.00 20.23 17.00
C GLY A 313 -4.10 20.17 15.76
N ASN A 314 -4.03 21.28 15.05
CA ASN A 314 -3.18 21.47 13.89
C ASN A 314 -1.83 22.07 14.28
N TYR A 315 -1.02 21.30 15.00
CA TYR A 315 0.29 21.74 15.48
C TYR A 315 1.41 21.63 14.43
N ALA A 316 1.20 20.89 13.34
CA ALA A 316 2.20 20.70 12.30
C ALA A 316 2.13 21.78 11.20
N GLN A 317 3.18 22.61 11.09
CA GLN A 317 3.37 23.47 9.92
C GLN A 317 4.12 22.70 8.81
N ALA A 318 3.40 22.27 7.77
CA ALA A 318 3.94 21.52 6.62
C ALA A 318 4.64 20.18 6.98
N GLU A 319 4.99 19.38 5.97
CA GLU A 319 5.89 18.24 6.18
C GLU A 319 7.29 18.77 6.46
N ILE A 320 7.81 18.49 7.66
CA ILE A 320 9.19 18.82 8.03
C ILE A 320 10.11 17.90 7.22
N LYS A 321 10.70 18.43 6.15
CA LYS A 321 11.67 17.69 5.33
C LYS A 321 13.09 17.77 5.85
N ASP A 322 13.37 18.76 6.68
CA ASP A 322 14.69 19.05 7.22
C ASP A 322 14.52 19.82 8.53
N ILE A 323 14.77 19.13 9.64
CA ILE A 323 14.60 19.65 10.99
C ILE A 323 15.54 20.83 11.29
N ARG A 324 16.65 20.98 10.54
CA ARG A 324 17.62 22.08 10.71
C ARG A 324 17.06 23.44 10.34
N LYS A 325 15.91 23.47 9.64
CA LYS A 325 15.22 24.71 9.25
C LYS A 325 14.28 25.22 10.33
N ILE A 326 14.11 24.47 11.43
CA ILE A 326 13.20 24.79 12.52
C ILE A 326 14.03 25.29 13.70
N PRO A 327 13.70 26.45 14.29
CA PRO A 327 14.33 26.90 15.52
C PRO A 327 14.23 25.84 16.62
N LEU A 328 15.34 25.56 17.31
CA LEU A 328 15.42 24.47 18.28
C LEU A 328 14.26 24.44 19.31
N PRO A 329 13.85 25.55 19.96
CA PRO A 329 12.73 25.51 20.89
C PRO A 329 11.40 25.06 20.25
N GLN A 330 11.18 25.42 18.98
CA GLN A 330 9.99 25.00 18.24
C GLN A 330 10.07 23.51 17.85
N LEU A 331 11.27 23.03 17.49
CA LEU A 331 11.50 21.62 17.18
C LEU A 331 11.29 20.73 18.40
N LEU A 332 11.83 21.12 19.56
CA LEU A 332 11.67 20.37 20.81
C LEU A 332 10.21 20.33 21.26
N GLN A 333 9.49 21.45 21.16
CA GLN A 333 8.06 21.48 21.45
C GLN A 333 7.28 20.61 20.45
N TYR A 334 7.64 20.63 19.16
CA TYR A 334 7.02 19.78 18.15
C TYR A 334 7.20 18.28 18.46
N ASN A 335 8.44 17.86 18.73
CA ASN A 335 8.78 16.47 19.06
C ASN A 335 8.07 16.04 20.37
N LEU A 336 8.03 16.91 21.38
CA LEU A 336 7.23 16.67 22.60
C LEU A 336 5.75 16.43 22.28
N VAL A 337 5.13 17.26 21.42
CA VAL A 337 3.71 17.08 21.04
C VAL A 337 3.48 15.77 20.29
N ASP A 338 4.43 15.28 19.49
CA ASP A 338 4.36 13.94 18.87
C ASP A 338 4.39 12.83 19.93
N GLY A 339 5.26 12.94 20.95
CA GLY A 339 5.26 12.03 22.11
C GLY A 339 3.94 12.01 22.90
N LEU A 340 3.37 13.18 23.18
CA LEU A 340 2.08 13.34 23.86
C LEU A 340 0.91 12.80 23.02
N SER A 341 0.94 13.05 21.71
CA SER A 341 -0.05 12.57 20.74
C SER A 341 -0.03 11.05 20.61
N THR A 342 1.15 10.45 20.72
CA THR A 342 1.32 9.00 20.75
C THR A 342 0.60 8.41 21.97
N TRP A 343 0.74 9.04 23.14
CA TRP A 343 0.06 8.60 24.36
C TRP A 343 -1.47 8.68 24.22
N PHE A 344 -1.97 9.81 23.71
CA PHE A 344 -3.38 9.98 23.43
C PHE A 344 -3.92 8.91 22.46
N THR A 345 -3.20 8.65 21.38
CA THR A 345 -3.59 7.66 20.35
C THR A 345 -3.62 6.25 20.92
N TYR A 346 -2.68 5.91 21.81
CA TYR A 346 -2.68 4.66 22.55
C TYR A 346 -3.97 4.50 23.37
N GLU A 347 -4.29 5.48 24.23
CA GLU A 347 -5.49 5.44 25.08
C GLU A 347 -6.79 5.36 24.24
N LYS A 348 -6.84 6.09 23.13
CA LYS A 348 -8.00 6.15 22.24
C LYS A 348 -8.38 4.79 21.64
N HIS A 349 -7.38 4.00 21.23
CA HIS A 349 -7.61 2.81 20.41
C HIS A 349 -7.40 1.49 21.15
N TRP A 350 -6.66 1.47 22.26
CA TRP A 350 -6.36 0.25 23.02
C TRP A 350 -7.62 -0.52 23.43
N ASP A 351 -8.56 0.16 24.10
CA ASP A 351 -9.79 -0.48 24.58
C ASP A 351 -10.66 -1.00 23.43
N THR A 352 -10.66 -0.32 22.28
CA THR A 352 -11.37 -0.78 21.09
C THR A 352 -10.73 -2.04 20.52
N MET A 353 -9.39 -2.07 20.39
CA MET A 353 -8.65 -3.26 19.94
C MET A 353 -8.92 -4.47 20.86
N VAL A 354 -8.89 -4.26 22.19
CA VAL A 354 -9.13 -5.31 23.18
C VAL A 354 -10.58 -5.78 23.15
N ARG A 355 -11.56 -4.87 23.17
CA ARG A 355 -12.99 -5.18 23.05
C ARG A 355 -13.30 -5.96 21.77
N ASP A 356 -12.59 -5.64 20.69
CA ASP A 356 -12.73 -6.32 19.41
C ASP A 356 -11.91 -7.61 19.29
N GLN A 357 -11.36 -8.11 20.41
CA GLN A 357 -10.60 -9.36 20.49
C GLN A 357 -9.41 -9.41 19.53
N GLN A 358 -8.78 -8.26 19.27
CA GLN A 358 -7.61 -8.16 18.39
C GLN A 358 -6.27 -8.22 19.16
N LEU A 359 -6.30 -8.32 20.50
CA LEU A 359 -5.08 -8.37 21.32
C LEU A 359 -4.24 -9.62 21.03
N GLU A 360 -4.88 -10.77 20.78
CA GLU A 360 -4.15 -12.02 20.50
C GLU A 360 -3.35 -11.92 19.19
N ILE A 361 -3.99 -11.52 18.08
CA ILE A 361 -3.29 -11.34 16.80
C ILE A 361 -2.22 -10.25 16.88
N TYR A 362 -2.45 -9.21 17.67
CA TYR A 362 -1.43 -8.20 17.93
C TYR A 362 -0.17 -8.82 18.55
N GLN A 363 -0.34 -9.61 19.62
CA GLN A 363 0.75 -10.21 20.37
C GLN A 363 1.42 -11.38 19.65
N THR A 364 0.66 -12.21 18.93
CA THR A 364 1.16 -13.49 18.38
C THR A 364 1.59 -13.40 16.92
N ILE A 365 1.09 -12.40 16.17
CA ILE A 365 1.42 -12.22 14.74
C ILE A 365 2.15 -10.89 14.50
N PHE A 366 1.57 -9.76 14.94
CA PHE A 366 2.08 -8.44 14.55
C PHE A 366 3.34 -8.02 15.29
N LYS A 367 3.41 -8.20 16.62
CA LYS A 367 4.61 -7.86 17.40
C LYS A 367 5.84 -8.70 16.98
N PRO A 368 5.74 -10.03 16.81
CA PRO A 368 6.86 -10.83 16.30
C PRO A 368 7.30 -10.39 14.90
N ALA A 369 6.34 -10.13 14.00
CA ALA A 369 6.65 -9.66 12.66
C ALA A 369 7.38 -8.30 12.66
N ILE A 370 7.07 -7.39 13.59
CA ILE A 370 7.81 -6.11 13.73
C ILE A 370 9.27 -6.32 14.13
N LYS A 371 9.55 -7.26 15.04
CA LYS A 371 10.93 -7.62 15.40
C LYS A 371 11.70 -8.12 14.17
N ASP A 372 11.05 -8.94 13.33
CA ASP A 372 11.64 -9.41 12.07
C ASP A 372 11.80 -8.28 11.05
N ILE A 373 10.81 -7.39 10.92
CA ILE A 373 10.86 -6.23 10.03
C ILE A 373 12.06 -5.34 10.37
N ILE A 374 12.23 -4.96 11.63
CA ILE A 374 13.36 -4.10 12.05
C ILE A 374 14.69 -4.80 11.74
N GLN A 375 14.79 -6.11 12.01
CA GLN A 375 15.98 -6.88 11.66
C GLN A 375 16.24 -6.93 10.15
N MET A 376 15.20 -7.14 9.32
CA MET A 376 15.31 -7.12 7.86
C MET A 376 15.76 -5.75 7.34
N GLN A 377 15.21 -4.66 7.89
CA GLN A 377 15.58 -3.29 7.51
C GLN A 377 17.03 -2.96 7.84
N LEU A 378 17.58 -3.50 8.94
CA LEU A 378 18.99 -3.34 9.33
C LEU A 378 19.92 -4.33 8.63
N THR A 379 19.42 -5.50 8.23
CA THR A 379 20.21 -6.51 7.50
C THR A 379 20.41 -6.12 6.05
N GLY A 380 19.38 -5.59 5.40
CA GLY A 380 19.41 -5.23 3.98
C GLY A 380 19.47 -6.44 3.03
N MET A 381 19.49 -6.14 1.74
CA MET A 381 19.64 -7.12 0.65
C MET A 381 20.97 -6.90 -0.08
N PRO A 382 21.76 -7.95 -0.32
CA PRO A 382 23.06 -7.84 -0.95
C PRO A 382 22.93 -7.71 -2.48
N LEU A 383 23.82 -6.91 -3.08
CA LEU A 383 23.85 -6.61 -4.51
C LEU A 383 25.28 -6.67 -5.07
N ASP A 384 25.37 -7.19 -6.29
CA ASP A 384 26.55 -7.00 -7.15
C ASP A 384 26.40 -5.71 -7.95
N ILE A 385 27.17 -4.69 -7.59
CA ILE A 385 27.07 -3.36 -8.22
C ILE A 385 27.52 -3.36 -9.70
N GLU A 386 28.43 -4.24 -10.10
CA GLU A 386 28.85 -4.33 -11.50
C GLU A 386 27.75 -4.98 -12.33
N GLN A 387 27.14 -6.06 -11.80
CA GLN A 387 25.98 -6.67 -12.45
C GLN A 387 24.80 -5.69 -12.56
N VAL A 388 24.55 -4.86 -11.55
CA VAL A 388 23.54 -3.79 -11.61
C VAL A 388 23.82 -2.84 -12.78
N ARG A 389 25.06 -2.39 -12.97
CA ARG A 389 25.43 -1.47 -14.07
C ARG A 389 25.26 -2.12 -15.43
N LEU A 390 25.66 -3.38 -15.58
CA LEU A 390 25.47 -4.16 -16.80
C LEU A 390 23.98 -4.32 -17.13
N VAL A 391 23.17 -4.73 -16.15
CA VAL A 391 21.72 -4.87 -16.31
C VAL A 391 21.08 -3.53 -16.64
N ASN A 392 21.45 -2.43 -15.96
CA ASN A 392 20.92 -1.10 -16.27
C ASN A 392 21.18 -0.70 -17.73
N SER A 393 22.40 -0.92 -18.22
CA SER A 393 22.74 -0.63 -19.63
C SER A 393 21.95 -1.50 -20.61
N ALA A 394 21.75 -2.79 -20.31
CA ALA A 394 20.95 -3.67 -21.14
C ALA A 394 19.46 -3.26 -21.14
N LEU A 395 18.91 -2.82 -20.00
CA LEU A 395 17.55 -2.28 -19.90
C LEU A 395 17.38 -1.00 -20.71
N GLU A 396 18.33 -0.06 -20.64
CA GLU A 396 18.32 1.13 -21.50
C GLU A 396 18.32 0.75 -22.98
N GLY A 397 19.12 -0.24 -23.36
CA GLY A 397 19.11 -0.81 -24.72
C GLY A 397 17.77 -1.42 -25.12
N ILE A 398 17.10 -2.17 -24.24
CA ILE A 398 15.77 -2.73 -24.50
C ILE A 398 14.72 -1.63 -24.69
N SER A 399 14.81 -0.56 -23.89
CA SER A 399 13.97 0.63 -24.01
C SER A 399 14.16 1.32 -25.37
N GLU A 400 15.41 1.48 -25.81
CA GLU A 400 15.76 2.02 -27.13
C GLU A 400 15.22 1.15 -28.28
N ASP A 401 15.39 -0.17 -28.20
CA ASP A 401 14.88 -1.12 -29.19
C ASP A 401 13.36 -1.04 -29.30
N ALA A 402 12.64 -1.03 -28.17
CA ALA A 402 11.19 -0.90 -28.16
C ALA A 402 10.73 0.42 -28.81
N LEU A 403 11.42 1.53 -28.54
CA LEU A 403 11.17 2.81 -29.20
C LEU A 403 11.40 2.75 -30.71
N GLN A 404 12.49 2.12 -31.17
CA GLN A 404 12.76 1.95 -32.59
C GLN A 404 11.71 1.10 -33.28
N ARG A 405 11.30 -0.03 -32.67
CA ARG A 405 10.22 -0.88 -33.18
C ARG A 405 8.93 -0.08 -33.33
N MET A 406 8.52 0.67 -32.31
CA MET A 406 7.33 1.54 -32.40
C MET A 406 7.44 2.57 -33.52
N ASN A 407 8.56 3.29 -33.60
CA ASN A 407 8.76 4.35 -34.58
C ASN A 407 8.84 3.82 -36.02
N SER A 408 9.15 2.54 -36.22
CA SER A 408 9.17 1.91 -37.53
C SER A 408 7.78 1.53 -38.05
N LEU A 409 6.75 1.54 -37.19
CA LEU A 409 5.40 1.15 -37.58
C LEU A 409 4.68 2.29 -38.34
N PRO A 410 4.04 2.00 -39.49
CA PRO A 410 3.33 3.01 -40.28
C PRO A 410 2.26 3.79 -39.50
N ILE A 411 1.64 3.14 -38.49
CA ILE A 411 0.64 3.78 -37.64
C ILE A 411 1.23 4.91 -36.79
N ILE A 412 2.46 4.77 -36.30
CA ILE A 412 3.14 5.82 -35.53
C ILE A 412 3.58 6.95 -36.44
N GLU A 413 4.05 6.66 -37.65
CA GLU A 413 4.34 7.68 -38.66
C GLU A 413 3.09 8.51 -38.96
N LYS A 414 1.95 7.85 -39.22
CA LYS A 414 0.66 8.52 -39.41
C LYS A 414 0.25 9.36 -38.20
N PHE A 415 0.43 8.83 -37.00
CA PHE A 415 0.10 9.57 -35.77
C PHE A 415 0.97 10.82 -35.60
N ASN A 416 2.28 10.73 -35.86
CA ASN A 416 3.20 11.87 -35.86
C ASN A 416 2.79 12.92 -36.90
N TYR A 417 2.37 12.49 -38.10
CA TYR A 417 1.85 13.41 -39.11
C TYR A 417 0.60 14.16 -38.64
N MET A 418 -0.37 13.47 -38.02
CA MET A 418 -1.56 14.10 -37.44
C MET A 418 -1.20 15.14 -36.37
N ARG A 419 -0.20 14.84 -35.53
CA ARG A 419 0.32 15.78 -34.52
C ARG A 419 1.00 16.98 -35.16
N LEU A 420 1.81 16.77 -36.19
CA LEU A 420 2.46 17.84 -36.96
C LEU A 420 1.42 18.77 -37.59
N GLU A 421 0.38 18.23 -38.21
CA GLU A 421 -0.71 19.01 -38.78
C GLU A 421 -1.43 19.83 -37.70
N SER A 422 -1.81 19.19 -36.60
CA SER A 422 -2.48 19.84 -35.47
C SER A 422 -1.64 20.99 -34.88
N TYR A 423 -0.35 20.73 -34.63
CA TYR A 423 0.58 21.73 -34.11
C TYR A 423 0.79 22.90 -35.09
N THR A 424 0.90 22.61 -36.40
CA THR A 424 1.02 23.62 -37.44
C THR A 424 -0.22 24.53 -37.48
N ASN A 425 -1.41 23.93 -37.43
CA ASN A 425 -2.67 24.65 -37.43
C ASN A 425 -2.81 25.51 -36.16
N GLN A 426 -2.44 24.97 -35.00
CA GLN A 426 -2.42 25.71 -33.75
C GLN A 426 -1.49 26.93 -33.84
N LYS A 427 -0.23 26.74 -34.26
CA LYS A 427 0.73 27.86 -34.36
C LYS A 427 0.32 28.89 -35.39
N ASN A 428 -0.24 28.46 -36.52
CA ASN A 428 -0.81 29.37 -37.50
C ASN A 428 -2.00 30.15 -36.93
N SER A 429 -2.82 29.58 -36.06
CA SER A 429 -3.89 30.34 -35.39
C SER A 429 -3.37 31.38 -34.39
N GLU A 430 -2.25 31.08 -33.70
CA GLU A 430 -1.62 31.96 -32.71
C GLU A 430 -0.83 33.12 -33.36
N TRP A 431 -0.21 32.89 -34.53
CA TRP A 431 0.57 33.90 -35.21
C TRP A 431 -0.32 34.91 -35.95
N VAL A 432 0.04 36.20 -35.88
CA VAL A 432 -0.73 37.26 -36.56
C VAL A 432 -0.21 37.54 -37.98
N LYS A 433 1.10 37.44 -38.19
CA LYS A 433 1.78 37.80 -39.47
C LYS A 433 2.52 36.65 -40.14
N LYS A 434 2.75 35.55 -39.43
CA LYS A 434 3.53 34.40 -39.89
C LYS A 434 2.58 33.23 -40.16
N ARG A 435 2.72 32.58 -41.30
CA ARG A 435 2.07 31.29 -41.58
C ARG A 435 3.16 30.34 -42.05
N MET A 436 3.07 29.10 -41.60
CA MET A 436 3.93 28.02 -42.07
C MET A 436 3.07 26.92 -42.65
N THR A 437 3.51 26.37 -43.77
CA THR A 437 3.02 25.11 -44.30
C THR A 437 3.44 23.96 -43.38
N ILE A 438 2.76 22.82 -43.50
CA ILE A 438 3.12 21.58 -42.77
C ILE A 438 4.58 21.20 -43.07
N GLN A 439 5.03 21.35 -44.32
CA GLN A 439 6.40 21.03 -44.73
C GLN A 439 7.42 21.97 -44.08
N GLU A 440 7.17 23.29 -44.08
CA GLU A 440 8.04 24.25 -43.40
C GLU A 440 8.11 23.98 -41.89
N MET A 441 7.01 23.54 -41.27
CA MET A 441 7.00 23.15 -39.86
C MET A 441 7.81 21.86 -39.63
N ALA A 442 7.69 20.88 -40.52
CA ALA A 442 8.49 19.66 -40.47
C ALA A 442 9.98 19.96 -40.61
N ASP A 443 10.36 20.86 -41.51
CA ASP A 443 11.75 21.27 -41.71
C ASP A 443 12.27 22.05 -40.49
N ALA A 444 11.47 22.95 -39.91
CA ALA A 444 11.82 23.63 -38.67
C ALA A 444 12.01 22.65 -37.49
N ALA A 445 11.24 21.55 -37.44
CA ALA A 445 11.37 20.52 -36.41
C ALA A 445 12.69 19.73 -36.49
N LYS A 446 13.35 19.70 -37.66
CA LYS A 446 14.67 19.05 -37.79
C LYS A 446 15.75 19.79 -37.00
N GLU A 447 15.64 21.12 -36.93
CA GLU A 447 16.61 21.99 -36.27
C GLU A 447 16.15 22.47 -34.88
N ASN A 448 14.87 22.32 -34.55
CA ASN A 448 14.29 22.77 -33.28
C ASN A 448 13.73 21.59 -32.45
N GLU A 449 14.46 21.23 -31.39
CA GLU A 449 14.11 20.12 -30.51
C GLU A 449 12.75 20.29 -29.82
N ASN A 450 12.38 21.52 -29.45
CA ASN A 450 11.09 21.79 -28.81
C ASN A 450 9.93 21.50 -29.77
N ILE A 451 10.05 21.92 -31.03
CA ILE A 451 9.05 21.59 -32.06
C ILE A 451 9.02 20.07 -32.28
N ARG A 452 10.18 19.43 -32.39
CA ARG A 452 10.28 17.98 -32.57
C ARG A 452 9.57 17.19 -31.46
N LYS A 453 9.74 17.60 -30.20
CA LYS A 453 9.07 16.99 -29.04
C LYS A 453 7.55 17.10 -29.09
N GLU A 454 7.02 18.22 -29.59
CA GLU A 454 5.57 18.43 -29.70
C GLU A 454 4.93 17.54 -30.78
N ILE A 455 5.63 17.34 -31.91
CA ILE A 455 5.08 16.61 -33.07
C ILE A 455 5.39 15.10 -33.06
N THR A 456 6.38 14.66 -32.28
CA THR A 456 6.75 13.24 -32.17
C THR A 456 5.96 12.57 -31.04
N PHE A 457 5.53 11.33 -31.27
CA PHE A 457 4.87 10.51 -30.29
C PHE A 457 5.75 10.30 -29.05
N ASN A 458 5.19 10.61 -27.89
CA ASN A 458 5.80 10.35 -26.60
C ASN A 458 5.04 9.21 -25.89
N PRO A 459 5.62 8.00 -25.81
CA PRO A 459 4.97 6.86 -25.15
C PRO A 459 4.80 7.03 -23.63
N ASN A 460 5.43 8.03 -23.01
CA ASN A 460 5.19 8.37 -21.59
C ASN A 460 3.99 9.31 -21.40
N SER A 461 3.39 9.82 -22.48
CA SER A 461 2.25 10.74 -22.40
C SER A 461 0.92 9.98 -22.39
N GLY A 462 0.30 9.86 -21.21
CA GLY A 462 -1.03 9.27 -21.05
C GLY A 462 -2.08 9.82 -22.04
N PRO A 463 -2.21 11.15 -22.21
CA PRO A 463 -3.13 11.71 -23.20
C PRO A 463 -2.82 11.30 -24.65
N GLN A 464 -1.55 11.27 -25.06
CA GLN A 464 -1.20 10.84 -26.41
C GLN A 464 -1.51 9.35 -26.63
N LEU A 465 -1.22 8.51 -25.64
CA LEU A 465 -1.59 7.09 -25.65
C LEU A 465 -3.11 6.91 -25.74
N GLN A 466 -3.90 7.70 -25.00
CA GLN A 466 -5.35 7.64 -25.07
C GLN A 466 -5.85 7.94 -26.48
N THR A 467 -5.38 9.03 -27.08
CA THR A 467 -5.74 9.37 -28.47
C THR A 467 -5.31 8.29 -29.46
N LEU A 468 -4.07 7.79 -29.34
CA LEU A 468 -3.56 6.75 -30.23
C LEU A 468 -4.38 5.45 -30.13
N LEU A 469 -4.62 4.97 -28.91
CA LEU A 469 -5.28 3.68 -28.68
C LEU A 469 -6.79 3.73 -28.98
N TYR A 470 -7.47 4.80 -28.58
CA TYR A 470 -8.94 4.81 -28.57
C TYR A 470 -9.55 5.63 -29.71
N ASP A 471 -8.89 6.68 -30.19
CA ASP A 471 -9.41 7.51 -31.27
C ASP A 471 -8.85 7.09 -32.64
N VAL A 472 -7.54 6.77 -32.69
CA VAL A 472 -6.83 6.46 -33.95
C VAL A 472 -6.87 4.97 -34.29
N LEU A 473 -6.74 4.08 -33.28
CA LEU A 473 -6.77 2.62 -33.43
C LEU A 473 -8.15 1.96 -33.17
N PRO A 474 -9.21 2.76 -33.07
CA PRO A 474 -10.47 2.50 -32.35
C PRO A 474 -10.53 1.25 -31.43
N LEU A 475 -9.57 1.08 -30.51
CA LEU A 475 -9.62 -0.03 -29.55
C LEU A 475 -10.72 0.21 -28.49
N PRO A 476 -11.27 -0.84 -27.87
CA PRO A 476 -12.29 -0.67 -26.84
C PRO A 476 -11.72 -0.12 -25.53
N VAL A 477 -12.43 0.80 -24.88
CA VAL A 477 -12.09 1.26 -23.52
C VAL A 477 -12.54 0.22 -22.50
N ILE A 478 -11.63 -0.69 -22.15
CA ILE A 478 -11.87 -1.81 -21.23
C ILE A 478 -11.48 -1.53 -19.77
N ASP A 479 -10.59 -0.56 -19.54
CA ASP A 479 -10.14 -0.15 -18.21
C ASP A 479 -10.23 1.37 -18.08
N ARG A 480 -10.48 1.85 -16.86
CA ARG A 480 -10.51 3.29 -16.54
C ARG A 480 -9.66 3.58 -15.30
N THR A 481 -9.07 4.77 -15.27
CA THR A 481 -8.39 5.33 -14.11
C THR A 481 -9.40 5.75 -13.02
N ASP A 482 -8.92 6.09 -11.83
CA ASP A 482 -9.76 6.64 -10.74
C ASP A 482 -10.48 7.94 -11.14
N THR A 483 -9.88 8.70 -12.07
CA THR A 483 -10.47 9.89 -12.69
C THR A 483 -11.46 9.56 -13.82
N LYS A 484 -11.79 8.28 -14.00
CA LYS A 484 -12.69 7.70 -15.01
C LYS A 484 -12.22 7.87 -16.46
N GLN A 485 -10.96 8.26 -16.66
CA GLN A 485 -10.36 8.37 -17.99
C GLN A 485 -9.96 6.99 -18.51
N PRO A 486 -9.92 6.77 -19.83
CA PRO A 486 -9.43 5.51 -20.40
C PRO A 486 -8.01 5.19 -19.91
N ALA A 487 -7.77 3.98 -19.41
CA ALA A 487 -6.46 3.58 -18.90
C ALA A 487 -5.50 3.21 -20.04
N THR A 488 -4.18 3.36 -19.85
CA THR A 488 -3.17 3.08 -20.90
C THR A 488 -1.96 2.30 -20.37
N GLY A 489 -2.04 1.73 -19.16
CA GLY A 489 -0.92 1.00 -18.55
C GLY A 489 -0.72 -0.39 -19.14
N GLY A 490 0.44 -1.01 -18.86
CA GLY A 490 0.81 -2.32 -19.42
C GLY A 490 -0.22 -3.44 -19.18
N LYS A 491 -0.91 -3.45 -18.03
CA LYS A 491 -2.01 -4.39 -17.76
C LYS A 491 -3.18 -4.20 -18.74
N THR A 492 -3.52 -2.97 -19.07
CA THR A 492 -4.59 -2.65 -20.03
C THR A 492 -4.16 -3.02 -21.44
N LEU A 493 -2.92 -2.70 -21.84
CA LEU A 493 -2.42 -3.08 -23.17
C LEU A 493 -2.44 -4.59 -23.37
N LYS A 494 -2.05 -5.38 -22.37
CA LYS A 494 -2.10 -6.85 -22.42
C LYS A 494 -3.49 -7.38 -22.71
N LYS A 495 -4.54 -6.74 -22.16
CA LYS A 495 -5.92 -7.10 -22.45
C LYS A 495 -6.31 -6.66 -23.87
N LEU A 496 -5.94 -5.44 -24.29
CA LEU A 496 -6.23 -4.89 -25.62
C LEU A 496 -5.68 -5.74 -26.77
N VAL A 497 -4.56 -6.46 -26.57
CA VAL A 497 -4.02 -7.41 -27.56
C VAL A 497 -5.07 -8.45 -27.99
N ASN A 498 -5.98 -8.84 -27.08
CA ASN A 498 -7.05 -9.81 -27.37
C ASN A 498 -8.24 -9.20 -28.15
N HIS A 499 -8.27 -7.87 -28.35
CA HIS A 499 -9.35 -7.15 -29.04
C HIS A 499 -8.98 -6.69 -30.45
N THR A 500 -7.82 -7.11 -30.96
CA THR A 500 -7.39 -6.84 -32.34
C THR A 500 -6.79 -8.08 -32.98
N GLN A 501 -6.92 -8.20 -34.29
CA GLN A 501 -6.21 -9.18 -35.11
C GLN A 501 -5.21 -8.53 -36.07
N ASP A 502 -5.14 -7.20 -36.07
CA ASP A 502 -4.21 -6.44 -36.91
C ASP A 502 -2.76 -6.66 -36.40
N PRO A 503 -1.87 -7.24 -37.23
CA PRO A 503 -0.49 -7.50 -36.86
C PRO A 503 0.30 -6.24 -36.45
N ASP A 504 0.07 -5.11 -37.11
CA ASP A 504 0.80 -3.86 -36.83
C ASP A 504 0.36 -3.28 -35.48
N VAL A 505 -0.93 -3.39 -35.16
CA VAL A 505 -1.46 -2.97 -33.86
C VAL A 505 -0.95 -3.89 -32.75
N LYS A 506 -0.89 -5.20 -32.98
CA LYS A 506 -0.29 -6.13 -32.00
C LYS A 506 1.19 -5.82 -31.77
N ALA A 507 1.96 -5.61 -32.83
CA ALA A 507 3.37 -5.23 -32.73
C ALA A 507 3.56 -3.91 -31.96
N LEU A 508 2.69 -2.92 -32.18
CA LEU A 508 2.70 -1.67 -31.42
C LEU A 508 2.41 -1.91 -29.93
N LEU A 509 1.36 -2.69 -29.62
CA LEU A 509 0.98 -2.98 -28.24
C LEU A 509 2.09 -3.76 -27.50
N GLU A 510 2.73 -4.72 -28.17
CA GLU A 510 3.88 -5.47 -27.65
C GLU A 510 5.07 -4.54 -27.36
N ALA A 511 5.46 -3.69 -28.31
CA ALA A 511 6.56 -2.74 -28.12
C ALA A 511 6.26 -1.72 -27.01
N LEU A 512 5.01 -1.26 -26.87
CA LEU A 512 4.58 -0.39 -25.77
C LEU A 512 4.65 -1.10 -24.41
N MET A 513 4.21 -2.37 -24.35
CA MET A 513 4.30 -3.16 -23.12
C MET A 513 5.75 -3.35 -22.68
N ASP A 514 6.64 -3.66 -23.63
CA ASP A 514 8.08 -3.80 -23.38
C ASP A 514 8.68 -2.50 -22.84
N TYR A 515 8.40 -1.38 -23.52
CA TYR A 515 8.86 -0.05 -23.14
C TYR A 515 8.41 0.34 -21.73
N MET A 516 7.14 0.14 -21.40
CA MET A 516 6.60 0.47 -20.07
C MET A 516 7.13 -0.46 -18.97
N ALA A 517 7.28 -1.76 -19.25
CA ALA A 517 7.80 -2.72 -18.29
C ALA A 517 9.22 -2.34 -17.88
N VAL A 518 10.09 -2.07 -18.85
CA VAL A 518 11.47 -1.65 -18.60
C VAL A 518 11.55 -0.25 -18.02
N GLY A 519 10.75 0.69 -18.51
CA GLY A 519 10.65 2.05 -17.94
C GLY A 519 10.31 2.04 -16.45
N THR A 520 9.40 1.14 -16.04
CA THR A 520 9.07 0.93 -14.61
C THR A 520 10.28 0.46 -13.80
N ILE A 521 11.13 -0.41 -14.36
CA ILE A 521 12.35 -0.88 -13.70
C ILE A 521 13.39 0.24 -13.59
N LEU A 522 13.66 0.91 -14.71
CA LEU A 522 14.62 2.01 -14.81
C LEU A 522 14.24 3.18 -13.89
N SER A 523 12.96 3.47 -13.71
CA SER A 523 12.52 4.58 -12.84
C SER A 523 12.41 4.18 -11.36
N ASN A 524 11.90 2.98 -11.06
CA ASN A 524 11.49 2.63 -9.69
C ASN A 524 12.52 1.78 -8.92
N PHE A 525 13.45 1.12 -9.61
CA PHE A 525 14.39 0.17 -8.99
C PHE A 525 15.85 0.57 -9.21
N MET A 526 16.24 0.83 -10.45
CA MET A 526 17.65 1.13 -10.79
C MET A 526 18.24 2.30 -10.01
N PRO A 527 17.52 3.42 -9.72
CA PRO A 527 18.08 4.48 -8.90
C PRO A 527 18.42 4.03 -7.49
N THR A 528 17.67 3.08 -6.93
CA THR A 528 18.00 2.52 -5.61
C THR A 528 19.15 1.53 -5.69
N PHE A 529 19.20 0.69 -6.73
CA PHE A 529 20.26 -0.32 -6.87
C PHE A 529 21.61 0.32 -7.20
N LEU A 530 21.64 1.35 -8.04
CA LEU A 530 22.86 2.09 -8.41
C LEU A 530 23.42 2.92 -7.24
N ASN A 531 22.57 3.32 -6.30
CA ASN A 531 22.94 4.02 -5.07
C ASN A 531 23.05 3.06 -3.86
N ALA A 532 23.20 1.75 -4.10
CA ALA A 532 23.47 0.79 -3.03
C ALA A 532 24.75 1.17 -2.28
N ILE A 533 24.78 0.90 -0.98
CA ILE A 533 25.87 1.34 -0.11
C ILE A 533 26.84 0.19 0.11
N GLN A 534 28.12 0.48 -0.05
CA GLN A 534 29.19 -0.44 0.25
C GLN A 534 29.37 -0.53 1.77
N GLY A 535 29.30 -1.73 2.34
CA GLY A 535 29.66 -1.93 3.75
C GLY A 535 31.12 -2.36 3.93
N PRO A 536 31.58 -2.58 5.18
CA PRO A 536 32.97 -2.89 5.48
C PRO A 536 33.49 -4.20 4.86
N ASP A 537 32.61 -5.13 4.49
CA ASP A 537 32.96 -6.33 3.72
C ASP A 537 33.30 -6.06 2.23
N GLY A 538 33.13 -4.82 1.77
CA GLY A 538 33.31 -4.40 0.38
C GLY A 538 32.12 -4.73 -0.53
N HIS A 539 31.09 -5.40 -0.01
CA HIS A 539 29.88 -5.74 -0.75
C HIS A 539 28.84 -4.59 -0.69
N HIS A 540 27.95 -4.52 -1.67
CA HIS A 540 26.94 -3.45 -1.75
C HIS A 540 25.58 -3.95 -1.24
N TRP A 541 24.84 -3.04 -0.60
CA TRP A 541 23.59 -3.38 0.07
C TRP A 541 22.51 -2.34 -0.21
N ILE A 542 21.27 -2.80 -0.35
CA ILE A 542 20.09 -1.93 -0.29
C ILE A 542 19.30 -2.20 0.97
N TYR A 543 18.78 -1.13 1.55
CA TYR A 543 17.98 -1.18 2.77
C TYR A 543 16.59 -0.64 2.44
N GLY A 544 15.59 -1.51 2.37
CA GLY A 544 14.20 -1.12 2.13
C GLY A 544 13.45 -0.82 3.42
N PHE A 545 12.21 -0.35 3.30
CA PHE A 545 11.27 -0.25 4.42
C PHE A 545 10.14 -1.25 4.24
N PHE A 546 9.59 -1.73 5.34
CA PHE A 546 8.41 -2.57 5.34
C PHE A 546 7.29 -1.94 6.16
N ASN A 547 6.06 -2.07 5.68
CA ASN A 547 4.89 -1.47 6.31
C ASN A 547 3.84 -2.54 6.58
N LEU A 548 3.71 -2.88 7.87
CA LEU A 548 2.66 -3.73 8.43
C LEU A 548 1.48 -2.86 8.88
N GLY A 549 0.26 -3.37 8.72
CA GLY A 549 -0.96 -2.59 9.00
C GLY A 549 -1.31 -1.56 7.92
N GLY A 550 -0.70 -1.62 6.73
CA GLY A 550 -1.07 -0.74 5.60
C GLY A 550 -2.16 -1.31 4.69
N THR A 551 -2.26 -2.63 4.57
CA THR A 551 -3.22 -3.30 3.67
C THR A 551 -4.40 -3.84 4.45
N VAL A 552 -5.59 -3.90 3.82
CA VAL A 552 -6.81 -4.42 4.46
C VAL A 552 -6.65 -5.89 4.89
N SER A 553 -5.91 -6.68 4.12
CA SER A 553 -5.66 -8.10 4.39
C SER A 553 -4.60 -8.33 5.48
N GLY A 554 -3.83 -7.32 5.87
CA GLY A 554 -2.68 -7.48 6.78
C GLY A 554 -1.38 -7.88 6.07
N ARG A 555 -1.40 -8.01 4.73
CA ARG A 555 -0.20 -8.26 3.92
C ARG A 555 0.86 -7.19 4.15
N LEU A 556 2.09 -7.63 4.41
CA LEU A 556 3.25 -6.76 4.49
C LEU A 556 3.51 -6.10 3.13
N SER A 557 3.70 -4.78 3.13
CA SER A 557 4.12 -4.03 1.94
C SER A 557 5.56 -3.54 2.09
N SER A 558 6.26 -3.24 0.99
CA SER A 558 7.62 -2.68 1.03
C SER A 558 7.77 -1.41 0.18
N SER A 559 8.79 -0.61 0.49
CA SER A 559 9.13 0.62 -0.24
C SER A 559 10.64 0.92 -0.21
N GLY A 560 11.09 1.77 -1.14
CA GLY A 560 12.48 2.23 -1.26
C GLY A 560 13.53 1.12 -1.51
N PRO A 561 13.32 0.14 -2.43
CA PRO A 561 12.25 0.02 -3.43
C PRO A 561 11.21 -1.05 -3.05
N ASN A 562 10.04 -1.06 -3.72
CA ASN A 562 9.04 -2.12 -3.52
C ASN A 562 9.38 -3.35 -4.36
N LEU A 563 10.08 -4.33 -3.76
CA LEU A 563 10.49 -5.56 -4.44
C LEU A 563 9.33 -6.47 -4.86
N GLN A 564 8.11 -6.28 -4.32
CA GLN A 564 6.91 -7.02 -4.76
C GLN A 564 6.45 -6.60 -6.16
N ASN A 565 6.95 -5.47 -6.66
CA ASN A 565 6.66 -4.99 -8.01
C ASN A 565 7.67 -5.49 -9.05
N ILE A 566 8.65 -6.33 -8.68
CA ILE A 566 9.52 -6.98 -9.66
C ILE A 566 8.65 -7.91 -10.52
N PRO A 567 8.63 -7.75 -11.85
CA PRO A 567 7.74 -8.52 -12.71
C PRO A 567 8.12 -10.01 -12.70
N ALA A 568 7.25 -10.86 -12.16
CA ALA A 568 7.53 -12.30 -12.08
C ALA A 568 7.47 -13.00 -13.47
N ASN A 569 6.49 -12.64 -14.30
CA ASN A 569 6.14 -13.36 -15.53
C ASN A 569 6.12 -12.45 -16.77
N VAL A 570 6.94 -11.39 -16.79
CA VAL A 570 7.12 -10.57 -18.00
C VAL A 570 8.18 -11.24 -18.86
N GLU A 571 7.73 -11.71 -20.02
CA GLU A 571 8.57 -12.22 -21.09
C GLU A 571 8.61 -11.20 -22.22
N MET A 572 9.81 -10.87 -22.69
CA MET A 572 10.04 -9.87 -23.72
C MET A 572 10.62 -10.53 -24.97
N VAL A 573 10.20 -10.07 -26.14
CA VAL A 573 10.82 -10.46 -27.41
C VAL A 573 12.14 -9.71 -27.56
N ILE A 574 13.20 -10.42 -27.94
CA ILE A 574 14.54 -9.84 -28.10
C ILE A 574 14.90 -9.78 -29.57
N SER A 575 15.32 -8.60 -30.03
CA SER A 575 15.79 -8.38 -31.39
C SER A 575 17.21 -8.90 -31.59
N GLU A 576 17.57 -9.16 -32.86
CA GLU A 576 18.95 -9.52 -33.22
C GLU A 576 19.97 -8.44 -32.81
N TRP A 577 19.55 -7.17 -32.87
CA TRP A 577 20.38 -6.04 -32.42
C TRP A 577 20.69 -6.11 -30.92
N LEU A 578 19.68 -6.38 -30.08
CA LEU A 578 19.87 -6.56 -28.64
C LEU A 578 20.80 -7.73 -28.34
N MET A 579 20.64 -8.86 -29.02
CA MET A 579 21.52 -10.01 -28.84
C MET A 579 22.96 -9.71 -29.28
N THR A 580 23.14 -8.97 -30.37
CA THR A 580 24.48 -8.60 -30.85
C THR A 580 25.19 -7.67 -29.87
N LYS A 581 24.47 -6.71 -29.28
CA LYS A 581 25.06 -5.69 -28.39
C LYS A 581 25.18 -6.16 -26.94
N PHE A 582 24.17 -6.87 -26.42
CA PHE A 582 24.02 -7.24 -25.01
C PHE A 582 23.87 -8.74 -24.78
N GLY A 583 24.11 -9.60 -25.78
CA GLY A 583 23.94 -11.06 -25.67
C GLY A 583 24.68 -11.66 -24.48
N HIS A 584 25.92 -11.22 -24.23
CA HIS A 584 26.72 -11.64 -23.07
C HIS A 584 26.06 -11.36 -21.70
N ILE A 585 25.08 -10.45 -21.63
CA ILE A 585 24.29 -10.14 -20.43
C ILE A 585 22.93 -10.85 -20.47
N LEU A 586 22.27 -10.85 -21.64
CA LEU A 586 20.88 -11.27 -21.78
C LEU A 586 20.69 -12.77 -22.01
N GLU A 587 21.60 -13.42 -22.73
CA GLU A 587 21.52 -14.83 -23.13
C GLU A 587 21.21 -15.80 -21.98
N PRO A 588 21.81 -15.66 -20.77
CA PRO A 588 21.50 -16.54 -19.62
C PRO A 588 20.04 -16.47 -19.13
N TYR A 589 19.27 -15.49 -19.59
CA TYR A 589 17.88 -15.22 -19.19
C TYR A 589 16.89 -15.34 -20.34
N VAL A 590 17.36 -15.75 -21.53
CA VAL A 590 16.51 -16.02 -22.70
C VAL A 590 16.17 -17.50 -22.76
N LYS A 591 14.88 -17.81 -22.92
CA LYS A 591 14.39 -19.18 -23.16
C LYS A 591 13.32 -19.15 -24.23
N ASP A 592 13.39 -20.08 -25.18
CA ASP A 592 12.44 -20.16 -26.30
C ASP A 592 12.28 -18.81 -27.05
N GLY A 593 13.39 -18.06 -27.18
CA GLY A 593 13.43 -16.75 -27.87
C GLY A 593 12.89 -15.56 -27.05
N LYS A 594 12.58 -15.76 -25.77
CA LYS A 594 12.03 -14.71 -24.90
C LYS A 594 12.90 -14.46 -23.67
N LEU A 595 13.13 -13.19 -23.34
CA LEU A 595 13.83 -12.76 -22.13
C LEU A 595 12.89 -12.74 -20.94
N SER A 596 13.29 -13.36 -19.83
CA SER A 596 12.61 -13.18 -18.54
C SER A 596 13.12 -11.93 -17.84
N LEU A 597 12.35 -10.84 -17.88
CA LEU A 597 12.72 -9.57 -17.24
C LEU A 597 12.93 -9.74 -15.73
N GLY A 598 12.05 -10.48 -15.06
CA GLY A 598 12.18 -10.76 -13.63
C GLY A 598 13.49 -11.44 -13.25
N LYS A 599 13.91 -12.46 -14.02
CA LYS A 599 15.18 -13.16 -13.77
C LYS A 599 16.39 -12.26 -14.01
N LEU A 600 16.35 -11.43 -15.05
CA LEU A 600 17.41 -10.44 -15.32
C LEU A 600 17.58 -9.49 -14.12
N ILE A 601 16.50 -8.95 -13.54
CA ILE A 601 16.60 -8.05 -12.38
C ILE A 601 17.05 -8.81 -11.12
N LYS A 602 16.55 -10.03 -10.92
CA LYS A 602 16.97 -10.88 -9.79
C LYS A 602 18.48 -11.21 -9.85
N SER A 603 19.09 -11.24 -11.04
CA SER A 603 20.53 -11.50 -11.16
C SER A 603 21.43 -10.49 -10.47
N CYS A 604 20.93 -9.28 -10.20
CA CYS A 604 21.69 -8.26 -9.47
C CYS A 604 21.93 -8.62 -8.01
N PHE A 605 21.15 -9.55 -7.44
CA PHE A 605 21.21 -9.92 -6.03
C PHE A 605 22.09 -11.16 -5.84
N VAL A 606 23.25 -10.95 -5.24
CA VAL A 606 24.30 -11.96 -5.06
C VAL A 606 24.65 -12.00 -3.58
N ALA A 607 24.78 -13.19 -2.99
CA ALA A 607 25.20 -13.29 -1.59
C ALA A 607 26.68 -12.86 -1.43
N PRO A 608 27.05 -12.18 -0.33
CA PRO A 608 28.46 -11.92 -0.05
C PRO A 608 29.21 -13.22 0.24
N LYS A 609 30.54 -13.21 0.07
CA LYS A 609 31.37 -14.38 0.33
C LYS A 609 31.17 -14.91 1.75
N GLY A 610 31.03 -16.24 1.87
CA GLY A 610 30.78 -16.91 3.16
C GLY A 610 29.32 -16.92 3.59
N TRP A 611 28.41 -16.48 2.72
CA TRP A 611 26.96 -16.54 2.93
C TRP A 611 26.27 -17.15 1.71
N PHE A 612 25.20 -17.89 1.96
CA PHE A 612 24.22 -18.29 0.99
C PHE A 612 22.99 -17.39 1.08
N PHE A 613 22.43 -17.07 -0.08
CA PHE A 613 21.11 -16.48 -0.16
C PHE A 613 20.08 -17.60 -0.27
N CYS A 614 19.19 -17.70 0.71
CA CYS A 614 18.22 -18.77 0.80
C CYS A 614 16.80 -18.20 0.90
N GLY A 615 15.81 -19.02 0.56
CA GLY A 615 14.43 -18.66 0.78
C GLY A 615 13.50 -19.85 0.73
N ILE A 616 12.27 -19.62 1.18
CA ILE A 616 11.16 -20.57 1.06
C ILE A 616 9.96 -19.81 0.50
N ASP A 617 9.24 -20.43 -0.43
CA ASP A 617 7.96 -19.91 -0.93
C ASP A 617 6.84 -20.90 -0.59
N PHE A 618 5.69 -20.39 -0.14
CA PHE A 618 4.54 -21.25 0.12
C PHE A 618 3.99 -21.81 -1.20
N ALA A 619 3.80 -23.13 -1.26
CA ALA A 619 3.34 -23.80 -2.46
C ALA A 619 1.85 -23.50 -2.76
N SER A 620 1.60 -22.54 -3.65
CA SER A 620 0.24 -22.13 -4.07
C SER A 620 -0.67 -21.76 -2.88
N LEU A 621 -0.17 -20.90 -2.00
CA LEU A 621 -0.81 -20.55 -0.72
C LEU A 621 -2.29 -20.18 -0.89
N GLU A 622 -2.61 -19.20 -1.74
CA GLU A 622 -3.98 -18.71 -1.90
C GLU A 622 -4.96 -19.79 -2.40
N ASP A 623 -4.54 -20.62 -3.35
CA ASP A 623 -5.38 -21.72 -3.87
C ASP A 623 -5.62 -22.79 -2.80
N ARG A 624 -4.59 -23.16 -2.02
CA ARG A 624 -4.72 -24.12 -0.91
C ARG A 624 -5.62 -23.55 0.19
N ILE A 625 -5.41 -22.30 0.57
CA ILE A 625 -6.24 -21.61 1.56
C ILE A 625 -7.69 -21.56 1.10
N SER A 626 -7.94 -21.27 -0.18
CA SER A 626 -9.29 -21.29 -0.72
C SER A 626 -9.95 -22.66 -0.57
N ALA A 627 -9.24 -23.75 -0.89
CA ALA A 627 -9.74 -25.11 -0.69
C ALA A 627 -10.01 -25.44 0.79
N LEU A 628 -9.06 -25.08 1.66
CA LEU A 628 -9.09 -25.40 3.08
C LEU A 628 -10.17 -24.61 3.84
N THR A 629 -10.38 -23.33 3.53
CA THR A 629 -11.35 -22.49 4.23
C THR A 629 -12.78 -22.74 3.78
N THR A 630 -12.99 -22.95 2.47
CA THR A 630 -14.32 -23.20 1.91
C THR A 630 -14.76 -24.66 2.06
N LYS A 631 -13.81 -25.60 2.20
CA LYS A 631 -14.03 -27.05 2.18
C LYS A 631 -14.78 -27.52 0.92
N ASP A 632 -14.59 -26.82 -0.19
CA ASP A 632 -15.22 -27.17 -1.46
C ASP A 632 -14.67 -28.49 -2.01
N PRO A 633 -15.50 -29.50 -2.28
CA PRO A 633 -15.05 -30.83 -2.68
C PRO A 633 -14.26 -30.81 -4.00
N ASN A 634 -14.59 -29.91 -4.94
CA ASN A 634 -13.89 -29.81 -6.22
C ASN A 634 -12.54 -29.09 -6.08
N LYS A 635 -12.37 -28.24 -5.07
CA LYS A 635 -11.06 -27.67 -4.74
C LYS A 635 -10.20 -28.66 -3.96
N LEU A 636 -10.79 -29.40 -3.02
CA LEU A 636 -10.07 -30.39 -2.21
C LEU A 636 -9.53 -31.54 -3.06
N LYS A 637 -10.29 -32.05 -4.04
CA LYS A 637 -9.85 -33.16 -4.90
C LYS A 637 -8.61 -32.89 -5.73
N VAL A 638 -8.29 -31.62 -6.02
CA VAL A 638 -7.01 -31.23 -6.63
C VAL A 638 -5.83 -31.77 -5.80
N TYR A 639 -5.98 -31.75 -4.48
CA TYR A 639 -4.93 -32.17 -3.55
C TYR A 639 -5.11 -33.59 -3.02
N THR A 640 -6.35 -34.07 -2.83
CA THR A 640 -6.59 -35.43 -2.31
C THR A 640 -6.46 -36.49 -3.40
N ASP A 641 -6.91 -36.19 -4.62
CA ASP A 641 -7.00 -37.17 -5.71
C ASP A 641 -5.90 -36.93 -6.77
N GLY A 642 -5.20 -35.80 -6.70
CA GLY A 642 -4.08 -35.45 -7.58
C GLY A 642 -4.48 -34.86 -8.94
N TYR A 643 -5.65 -34.23 -9.06
CA TYR A 643 -6.03 -33.52 -10.29
C TYR A 643 -5.12 -32.30 -10.54
N ASP A 644 -4.71 -32.07 -11.79
CA ASP A 644 -4.22 -30.77 -12.24
C ASP A 644 -5.40 -29.79 -12.22
N GLY A 645 -5.34 -28.79 -11.34
CA GLY A 645 -6.45 -27.86 -11.11
C GLY A 645 -6.88 -27.11 -12.36
N HIS A 646 -5.97 -26.79 -13.29
CA HIS A 646 -6.31 -26.13 -14.55
C HIS A 646 -7.00 -27.06 -15.54
N SER A 647 -6.55 -28.31 -15.63
CA SER A 647 -7.17 -29.34 -16.48
C SER A 647 -8.58 -29.65 -16.02
N LEU A 648 -8.79 -29.78 -14.71
CA LEU A 648 -10.13 -29.97 -14.13
C LEU A 648 -11.09 -28.84 -14.51
N ARG A 649 -10.63 -27.59 -14.41
CA ARG A 649 -11.42 -26.40 -14.80
C ARG A 649 -11.69 -26.37 -16.30
N ALA A 650 -10.68 -26.68 -17.12
CA ALA A 650 -10.82 -26.71 -18.58
C ALA A 650 -11.86 -27.72 -19.04
N VAL A 651 -11.89 -28.92 -18.45
CA VAL A 651 -12.91 -29.94 -18.73
C VAL A 651 -14.29 -29.47 -18.27
N SER A 652 -14.39 -28.80 -17.11
CA SER A 652 -15.65 -28.23 -16.65
C SER A 652 -16.20 -27.16 -17.62
N TYR A 653 -15.35 -26.26 -18.09
CA TYR A 653 -15.73 -25.12 -18.93
C TYR A 653 -15.98 -25.49 -20.39
N PHE A 654 -15.19 -26.43 -20.92
CA PHE A 654 -15.10 -26.72 -22.34
C PHE A 654 -15.25 -28.21 -22.67
N GLY A 655 -15.78 -29.04 -21.76
CA GLY A 655 -15.89 -30.49 -21.92
C GLY A 655 -16.59 -30.93 -23.20
N ASP A 656 -17.53 -30.12 -23.71
CA ASP A 656 -18.22 -30.38 -24.98
C ASP A 656 -17.27 -30.39 -26.20
N GLN A 657 -16.08 -29.77 -26.07
CA GLN A 657 -15.01 -29.75 -27.07
C GLN A 657 -13.99 -30.89 -26.87
N MET A 658 -14.13 -31.68 -25.80
CA MET A 658 -13.20 -32.73 -25.39
C MET A 658 -13.91 -34.10 -25.22
N PRO A 659 -14.58 -34.63 -26.25
CA PRO A 659 -15.40 -35.85 -26.14
C PRO A 659 -14.58 -37.12 -25.81
N ASP A 660 -13.27 -37.09 -26.02
CA ASP A 660 -12.30 -38.15 -25.75
C ASP A 660 -11.67 -38.07 -24.34
N ILE A 661 -12.01 -37.06 -23.55
CA ILE A 661 -11.58 -36.92 -22.16
C ILE A 661 -12.69 -37.46 -21.24
N ASP A 662 -12.38 -38.46 -20.42
CA ASP A 662 -13.31 -38.96 -19.39
C ASP A 662 -13.31 -37.99 -18.19
N PRO A 663 -14.42 -37.27 -17.93
CA PRO A 663 -14.48 -36.28 -16.86
C PRO A 663 -14.41 -36.88 -15.45
N ASN A 664 -14.50 -38.21 -15.32
CA ASN A 664 -14.43 -38.91 -14.03
C ASN A 664 -13.06 -39.55 -13.75
N SER A 665 -12.09 -39.45 -14.67
CA SER A 665 -10.77 -40.05 -14.54
C SER A 665 -9.68 -38.99 -14.31
N VAL A 666 -8.96 -39.09 -13.19
CA VAL A 666 -7.80 -38.23 -12.88
C VAL A 666 -6.75 -38.32 -14.00
N GLN A 667 -6.44 -39.54 -14.44
CA GLN A 667 -5.44 -39.77 -15.47
C GLN A 667 -5.88 -39.17 -16.79
N SER A 668 -7.16 -39.29 -17.17
CA SER A 668 -7.68 -38.72 -18.42
C SER A 668 -7.63 -37.19 -18.39
N ILE A 669 -8.07 -36.57 -17.29
CA ILE A 669 -8.05 -35.10 -17.14
C ILE A 669 -6.62 -34.57 -17.14
N ASN A 670 -5.70 -35.18 -16.40
CA ASN A 670 -4.33 -34.68 -16.23
C ASN A 670 -3.48 -34.76 -17.52
N GLN A 671 -3.91 -35.51 -18.55
CA GLN A 671 -3.24 -35.50 -19.86
C GLN A 671 -3.19 -34.11 -20.49
N LEU A 672 -4.14 -33.22 -20.17
CA LEU A 672 -4.15 -31.84 -20.63
C LEU A 672 -2.93 -31.03 -20.14
N ALA A 673 -2.28 -31.44 -19.05
CA ALA A 673 -1.09 -30.78 -18.53
C ALA A 673 0.18 -31.11 -19.34
N ILE A 674 0.13 -32.12 -20.23
CA ILE A 674 1.26 -32.49 -21.09
C ILE A 674 1.43 -31.41 -22.18
N LYS A 675 2.62 -30.80 -22.23
CA LYS A 675 2.94 -29.76 -23.23
C LYS A 675 2.75 -30.31 -24.65
N GLY A 676 1.99 -29.60 -25.48
CA GLY A 676 1.69 -30.03 -26.86
C GLY A 676 0.52 -31.00 -26.99
N HIS A 677 -0.21 -31.30 -25.91
CA HIS A 677 -1.46 -32.03 -25.97
C HIS A 677 -2.50 -31.31 -26.85
N LYS A 678 -3.38 -32.07 -27.52
CA LYS A 678 -4.42 -31.55 -28.44
C LYS A 678 -5.26 -30.42 -27.83
N TYR A 679 -5.51 -30.46 -26.52
CA TYR A 679 -6.32 -29.50 -25.78
C TYR A 679 -5.53 -28.60 -24.81
N ASP A 680 -4.19 -28.53 -24.92
CA ASP A 680 -3.37 -27.67 -24.04
C ASP A 680 -3.83 -26.19 -24.12
N HIS A 681 -4.23 -25.71 -25.30
CA HIS A 681 -4.78 -24.36 -25.47
C HIS A 681 -6.03 -24.10 -24.61
N LEU A 682 -6.95 -25.07 -24.48
CA LEU A 682 -8.14 -24.95 -23.63
C LEU A 682 -7.78 -24.97 -22.14
N ARG A 683 -6.71 -25.71 -21.76
CA ARG A 683 -6.14 -25.64 -20.41
C ARG A 683 -5.60 -24.24 -20.12
N GLN A 684 -4.87 -23.63 -21.05
CA GLN A 684 -4.38 -22.25 -20.87
C GLN A 684 -5.54 -21.23 -20.81
N ASP A 685 -6.52 -21.35 -21.69
CA ASP A 685 -7.71 -20.49 -21.74
C ASP A 685 -8.52 -20.52 -20.42
N SER A 686 -8.47 -21.63 -19.67
CA SER A 686 -9.18 -21.76 -18.38
C SER A 686 -8.60 -20.92 -17.24
N LYS A 687 -7.33 -20.50 -17.35
CA LYS A 687 -6.59 -19.87 -16.24
C LYS A 687 -7.11 -18.48 -15.91
N THR A 688 -7.10 -17.58 -16.89
CA THR A 688 -7.47 -16.16 -16.71
C THR A 688 -8.91 -15.97 -16.21
N PRO A 689 -9.95 -16.63 -16.79
CA PRO A 689 -11.31 -16.55 -16.26
C PRO A 689 -11.39 -17.02 -14.82
N THR A 690 -10.69 -18.11 -14.47
CA THR A 690 -10.71 -18.62 -13.10
C THR A 690 -10.15 -17.60 -12.12
N PHE A 691 -8.96 -17.05 -12.40
CA PHE A 691 -8.36 -16.05 -11.51
C PHE A 691 -9.29 -14.85 -11.33
N LEU A 692 -9.90 -14.37 -12.42
CA LEU A 692 -10.85 -13.26 -12.36
C LEU A 692 -12.08 -13.59 -11.50
N LEU A 693 -12.70 -14.75 -11.69
CA LEU A 693 -13.92 -15.17 -10.98
C LEU A 693 -13.66 -15.45 -9.50
N THR A 694 -12.50 -16.02 -9.15
CA THR A 694 -12.07 -16.21 -7.75
C THR A 694 -12.01 -14.88 -6.98
N TYR A 695 -11.75 -13.77 -7.67
CA TYR A 695 -11.71 -12.42 -7.09
C TYR A 695 -13.00 -11.62 -7.30
N GLY A 696 -14.12 -12.30 -7.55
CA GLY A 696 -15.44 -11.67 -7.68
C GLY A 696 -15.64 -10.90 -8.99
N GLY A 697 -14.85 -11.21 -10.02
CA GLY A 697 -15.11 -10.75 -11.38
C GLY A 697 -16.35 -11.40 -11.98
N THR A 698 -16.74 -10.95 -13.18
CA THR A 698 -17.94 -11.43 -13.88
C THR A 698 -17.65 -11.75 -15.34
N TYR A 699 -18.64 -12.28 -16.08
CA TYR A 699 -18.52 -12.49 -17.53
C TYR A 699 -18.11 -11.22 -18.30
N ILE A 700 -18.49 -10.03 -17.82
CA ILE A 700 -18.08 -8.76 -18.44
C ILE A 700 -16.56 -8.60 -18.34
N GLY A 701 -15.98 -8.87 -17.17
CA GLY A 701 -14.54 -8.84 -16.99
C GLY A 701 -13.82 -9.91 -17.84
N ILE A 702 -14.44 -11.07 -18.08
CA ILE A 702 -13.89 -12.11 -18.97
C ILE A 702 -13.85 -11.57 -20.41
N MET A 703 -14.93 -10.93 -20.88
CA MET A 703 -14.97 -10.30 -22.20
C MET A 703 -13.90 -9.22 -22.33
N GLU A 704 -13.75 -8.36 -21.31
CA GLU A 704 -12.74 -7.30 -21.28
C GLU A 704 -11.31 -7.86 -21.30
N GLN A 705 -11.01 -8.91 -20.54
CA GLN A 705 -9.67 -9.47 -20.45
C GLN A 705 -9.26 -10.34 -21.65
N LEU A 706 -10.21 -11.11 -22.20
CA LEU A 706 -9.93 -12.16 -23.19
C LEU A 706 -10.52 -11.91 -24.57
N GLY A 707 -11.32 -10.85 -24.75
CA GLY A 707 -11.99 -10.57 -26.03
C GLY A 707 -13.03 -11.62 -26.43
N TRP A 708 -13.50 -12.43 -25.47
CA TRP A 708 -14.47 -13.48 -25.74
C TRP A 708 -15.87 -12.92 -26.02
N THR A 709 -16.67 -13.69 -26.76
CA THR A 709 -18.09 -13.36 -26.94
C THR A 709 -18.83 -13.44 -25.62
N LYS A 710 -19.94 -12.71 -25.52
CA LYS A 710 -20.79 -12.70 -24.31
C LYS A 710 -21.27 -14.11 -23.97
N GLU A 711 -21.69 -14.89 -24.96
CA GLU A 711 -22.22 -16.23 -24.77
C GLU A 711 -21.16 -17.18 -24.21
N LYS A 712 -19.92 -17.12 -24.74
CA LYS A 712 -18.80 -17.92 -24.23
C LYS A 712 -18.46 -17.52 -22.79
N ALA A 713 -18.37 -16.22 -22.52
CA ALA A 713 -18.03 -15.71 -21.19
C ALA A 713 -19.08 -16.08 -20.13
N GLN A 714 -20.38 -15.95 -20.45
CA GLN A 714 -21.47 -16.32 -19.54
C GLN A 714 -21.53 -17.83 -19.28
N SER A 715 -21.27 -18.65 -20.30
CA SER A 715 -21.18 -20.11 -20.14
C SER A 715 -20.07 -20.51 -19.18
N VAL A 716 -18.88 -19.89 -19.33
CA VAL A 716 -17.73 -20.16 -18.44
C VAL A 716 -17.99 -19.69 -17.00
N GLU A 717 -18.55 -18.49 -16.81
CA GLU A 717 -18.94 -18.00 -15.48
C GLU A 717 -19.96 -18.93 -14.82
N THR A 718 -20.99 -19.37 -15.57
CA THR A 718 -22.00 -20.31 -15.05
C THR A 718 -21.36 -21.62 -14.61
N ARG A 719 -20.53 -22.24 -15.46
CA ARG A 719 -19.83 -23.49 -15.16
C ARG A 719 -18.84 -23.37 -14.02
N TYR A 720 -18.22 -22.20 -13.81
CA TYR A 720 -17.39 -21.93 -12.64
C TYR A 720 -18.21 -21.96 -11.35
N HIS A 721 -19.35 -21.26 -11.31
CA HIS A 721 -20.22 -21.21 -10.13
C HIS A 721 -20.90 -22.57 -9.85
N GLU A 722 -21.14 -23.39 -10.89
CA GLU A 722 -21.57 -24.77 -10.72
C GLU A 722 -20.46 -25.64 -10.12
N LEU A 723 -19.22 -25.52 -10.64
CA LEU A 723 -18.07 -26.27 -10.17
C LEU A 723 -17.70 -25.92 -8.71
N TYR A 724 -17.75 -24.65 -8.34
CA TYR A 724 -17.34 -24.15 -7.02
C TYR A 724 -18.48 -23.60 -6.18
N LYS A 725 -19.67 -24.21 -6.31
CA LYS A 725 -20.90 -23.81 -5.62
C LYS A 725 -20.73 -23.70 -4.10
N VAL A 726 -19.98 -24.62 -3.50
CA VAL A 726 -19.75 -24.64 -2.04
C VAL A 726 -18.91 -23.42 -1.63
N SER A 727 -17.91 -23.06 -2.43
CA SER A 727 -17.12 -21.84 -2.23
C SER A 727 -17.98 -20.58 -2.30
N ASP A 728 -18.85 -20.47 -3.31
CA ASP A 728 -19.72 -19.30 -3.48
C ASP A 728 -20.71 -19.14 -2.31
N ASP A 729 -21.32 -20.25 -1.87
CA ASP A 729 -22.22 -20.26 -0.74
C ASP A 729 -21.51 -19.84 0.55
N TRP A 730 -20.27 -20.29 0.74
CA TRP A 730 -19.44 -19.91 1.88
C TRP A 730 -19.16 -18.40 1.89
N VAL A 731 -18.72 -17.82 0.77
CA VAL A 731 -18.46 -16.37 0.66
C VAL A 731 -19.76 -15.59 0.89
N LYS A 732 -20.85 -16.00 0.24
CA LYS A 732 -22.16 -15.36 0.38
C LYS A 732 -22.66 -15.38 1.82
N ALA A 733 -22.50 -16.49 2.53
CA ALA A 733 -22.89 -16.61 3.94
C ALA A 733 -22.09 -15.63 4.83
N ARG A 734 -20.77 -15.50 4.60
CA ARG A 734 -19.92 -14.57 5.34
C ARG A 734 -20.25 -13.11 5.04
N LEU A 735 -20.53 -12.76 3.77
CA LEU A 735 -20.97 -11.41 3.42
C LEU A 735 -22.35 -11.07 3.99
N GLN A 736 -23.28 -12.05 4.03
CA GLN A 736 -24.56 -11.89 4.70
C GLN A 736 -24.37 -11.66 6.22
N GLN A 737 -23.46 -12.40 6.86
CA GLN A 737 -23.09 -12.15 8.26
C GLN A 737 -22.55 -10.72 8.44
N ALA A 738 -21.72 -10.24 7.52
CA ALA A 738 -21.17 -8.88 7.57
C ALA A 738 -22.24 -7.78 7.52
N THR A 739 -23.39 -8.01 6.86
CA THR A 739 -24.53 -7.07 6.91
C THR A 739 -25.14 -6.95 8.31
N GLN A 740 -24.93 -7.96 9.17
CA GLN A 740 -25.44 -8.00 10.54
C GLN A 740 -24.41 -7.52 11.56
N THR A 741 -23.15 -7.94 11.40
CA THR A 741 -22.06 -7.62 12.34
C THR A 741 -21.36 -6.30 12.02
N GLY A 742 -21.37 -5.87 10.75
CA GLY A 742 -20.62 -4.72 10.25
C GLY A 742 -19.14 -4.98 10.02
N TYR A 743 -18.71 -6.24 10.02
CA TYR A 743 -17.34 -6.65 9.70
C TYR A 743 -17.28 -8.13 9.28
N VAL A 744 -16.21 -8.50 8.59
CA VAL A 744 -15.81 -9.90 8.40
C VAL A 744 -14.60 -10.23 9.29
N THR A 745 -14.58 -11.44 9.84
CA THR A 745 -13.39 -11.98 10.52
C THR A 745 -12.61 -12.82 9.52
N VAL A 746 -11.32 -12.53 9.38
CA VAL A 746 -10.42 -13.18 8.44
C VAL A 746 -9.28 -13.88 9.19
N ALA A 747 -8.15 -14.20 8.54
CA ALA A 747 -7.07 -14.99 9.14
C ALA A 747 -6.67 -14.51 10.55
N PHE A 748 -6.48 -15.47 11.46
CA PHE A 748 -6.08 -15.24 12.86
C PHE A 748 -7.02 -14.31 13.66
N GLY A 749 -8.28 -14.20 13.25
CA GLY A 749 -9.26 -13.36 13.94
C GLY A 749 -9.22 -11.89 13.55
N LEU A 750 -8.39 -11.49 12.57
CA LEU A 750 -8.32 -10.10 12.08
C LEU A 750 -9.71 -9.63 11.64
N ARG A 751 -10.16 -8.47 12.13
CA ARG A 751 -11.43 -7.87 11.69
C ARG A 751 -11.21 -6.91 10.54
N VAL A 752 -12.04 -7.04 9.51
CA VAL A 752 -12.16 -6.08 8.40
C VAL A 752 -13.56 -5.49 8.44
N ARG A 753 -13.68 -4.21 8.79
CA ARG A 753 -14.97 -3.51 8.93
C ARG A 753 -15.58 -3.24 7.56
N THR A 754 -16.91 -3.38 7.51
CA THR A 754 -17.73 -3.27 6.30
C THR A 754 -18.87 -2.28 6.57
N PRO A 755 -18.57 -0.96 6.65
CA PRO A 755 -19.54 0.06 7.00
C PRO A 755 -20.73 0.13 6.02
N LEU A 756 -20.53 -0.10 4.72
CA LEU A 756 -21.60 -0.07 3.73
C LEU A 756 -22.49 -1.31 3.82
N LEU A 757 -21.91 -2.51 3.93
CA LEU A 757 -22.66 -3.76 4.02
C LEU A 757 -23.60 -3.76 5.22
N ARG A 758 -23.19 -3.16 6.34
CA ARG A 758 -24.03 -3.02 7.54
C ARG A 758 -25.33 -2.25 7.30
N GLN A 759 -25.35 -1.38 6.31
CA GLN A 759 -26.44 -0.44 6.05
C GLN A 759 -27.40 -0.91 4.96
N VAL A 760 -27.12 -2.05 4.31
CA VAL A 760 -27.88 -2.49 3.13
C VAL A 760 -28.33 -3.94 3.24
N VAL A 761 -29.38 -4.25 2.47
CA VAL A 761 -29.72 -5.65 2.16
C VAL A 761 -28.95 -6.04 0.90
N LEU A 762 -28.05 -7.02 1.04
CA LEU A 762 -27.18 -7.48 -0.04
C LEU A 762 -27.94 -8.43 -0.99
N GLY A 763 -27.68 -8.29 -2.30
CA GLY A 763 -28.11 -9.24 -3.32
C GLY A 763 -29.49 -8.97 -3.93
N ASN A 764 -29.94 -7.71 -3.95
CA ASN A 764 -31.15 -7.29 -4.66
C ASN A 764 -30.90 -6.05 -5.53
N SER A 765 -31.86 -5.70 -6.39
CA SER A 765 -31.74 -4.57 -7.32
C SER A 765 -31.60 -3.19 -6.67
N LYS A 766 -31.77 -3.09 -5.35
CA LYS A 766 -31.62 -1.85 -4.57
C LYS A 766 -30.27 -1.78 -3.84
N THR A 767 -29.43 -2.81 -3.90
CA THR A 767 -28.09 -2.77 -3.34
C THR A 767 -27.25 -1.71 -4.10
N PRO A 768 -26.69 -0.69 -3.42
CA PRO A 768 -25.86 0.29 -4.08
C PRO A 768 -24.55 -0.32 -4.59
N PHE A 769 -24.07 0.13 -5.74
CA PHE A 769 -22.79 -0.31 -6.33
C PHE A 769 -21.60 -0.22 -5.35
N ALA A 770 -21.58 0.82 -4.50
CA ALA A 770 -20.52 0.99 -3.50
C ALA A 770 -20.52 -0.15 -2.46
N ALA A 771 -21.70 -0.62 -2.04
CA ALA A 771 -21.81 -1.73 -1.11
C ALA A 771 -21.44 -3.07 -1.77
N GLU A 772 -21.75 -3.26 -3.05
CA GLU A 772 -21.26 -4.42 -3.82
C GLU A 772 -19.73 -4.41 -3.95
N ALA A 773 -19.14 -3.24 -4.20
CA ALA A 773 -17.69 -3.08 -4.24
C ALA A 773 -17.05 -3.39 -2.87
N GLU A 774 -17.65 -2.93 -1.77
CA GLU A 774 -17.21 -3.30 -0.42
C GLU A 774 -17.33 -4.82 -0.18
N GLY A 775 -18.43 -5.44 -0.63
CA GLY A 775 -18.62 -6.88 -0.59
C GLY A 775 -17.52 -7.65 -1.32
N ARG A 776 -17.08 -7.18 -2.49
CA ARG A 776 -15.92 -7.75 -3.19
C ARG A 776 -14.62 -7.60 -2.40
N THR A 777 -14.35 -6.42 -1.85
CA THR A 777 -13.15 -6.18 -1.02
C THR A 777 -13.14 -7.10 0.21
N ALA A 778 -14.26 -7.20 0.92
CA ALA A 778 -14.42 -8.06 2.08
C ALA A 778 -14.26 -9.55 1.71
N GLY A 779 -14.87 -9.99 0.61
CA GLY A 779 -14.72 -11.37 0.10
C GLY A 779 -13.27 -11.71 -0.25
N ASN A 780 -12.56 -10.80 -0.93
CA ASN A 780 -11.15 -10.98 -1.27
C ASN A 780 -10.25 -11.06 -0.02
N ALA A 781 -10.54 -10.26 1.00
CA ALA A 781 -9.78 -10.27 2.26
C ALA A 781 -9.86 -11.62 3.00
N MET A 782 -10.95 -12.38 2.84
CA MET A 782 -11.12 -13.70 3.49
C MET A 782 -10.06 -14.72 3.05
N GLY A 783 -9.61 -14.66 1.79
CA GLY A 783 -8.51 -15.48 1.27
C GLY A 783 -7.15 -14.80 1.45
N GLN A 784 -7.02 -13.55 1.02
CA GLN A 784 -5.74 -12.84 0.97
C GLN A 784 -5.11 -12.59 2.34
N SER A 785 -5.91 -12.49 3.41
CA SER A 785 -5.38 -12.30 4.77
C SER A 785 -4.52 -13.45 5.27
N TRP A 786 -4.68 -14.64 4.70
CA TRP A 786 -3.85 -15.79 5.06
C TRP A 786 -2.39 -15.66 4.62
N CYS A 787 -2.03 -14.61 3.87
CA CYS A 787 -0.64 -14.19 3.72
C CYS A 787 0.08 -13.94 5.06
N LEU A 788 -0.65 -13.68 6.15
CA LEU A 788 -0.12 -13.59 7.50
C LEU A 788 0.55 -14.90 7.97
N LEU A 789 0.26 -16.05 7.34
CA LEU A 789 1.01 -17.29 7.54
C LEU A 789 2.50 -17.12 7.20
N ASN A 790 2.83 -16.28 6.21
CA ASN A 790 4.22 -16.01 5.83
C ASN A 790 4.98 -15.30 6.94
N SER A 791 4.38 -14.26 7.53
CA SER A 791 4.95 -13.56 8.68
C SER A 791 5.00 -14.44 9.92
N ARG A 792 3.95 -15.24 10.19
CA ARG A 792 3.92 -16.21 11.28
C ARG A 792 5.04 -17.25 11.16
N ALA A 793 5.25 -17.82 9.97
CA ALA A 793 6.29 -18.82 9.73
C ALA A 793 7.69 -18.21 9.90
N GLY A 794 7.91 -17.02 9.31
CA GLY A 794 9.15 -16.26 9.48
C GLY A 794 9.46 -15.95 10.94
N SER A 795 8.46 -15.48 11.71
CA SER A 795 8.63 -15.15 13.13
C SER A 795 8.87 -16.37 14.01
N GLU A 796 8.19 -17.49 13.78
CA GLU A 796 8.49 -18.73 14.52
C GLU A 796 9.94 -19.16 14.25
N PHE A 797 10.34 -19.17 12.98
CA PHE A 797 11.69 -19.57 12.59
C PHE A 797 12.74 -18.64 13.20
N MET A 798 12.58 -17.33 13.07
CA MET A 798 13.53 -16.36 13.59
C MET A 798 13.59 -16.33 15.13
N ALA A 799 12.49 -16.64 15.83
CA ALA A 799 12.53 -16.83 17.28
C ALA A 799 13.44 -18.00 17.68
N LYS A 800 13.42 -19.11 16.93
CA LYS A 800 14.32 -20.24 17.14
C LYS A 800 15.77 -19.89 16.80
N VAL A 801 16.00 -19.23 15.66
CA VAL A 801 17.34 -18.76 15.26
C VAL A 801 17.97 -17.91 16.37
N ARG A 802 17.26 -16.88 16.85
CA ARG A 802 17.76 -15.94 17.86
C ARG A 802 18.08 -16.58 19.21
N THR A 803 17.56 -17.77 19.50
CA THR A 803 17.80 -18.50 20.75
C THR A 803 18.72 -19.71 20.58
N SER A 804 19.15 -19.99 19.34
CA SER A 804 20.05 -21.10 18.99
C SER A 804 21.50 -20.64 18.88
N GLU A 805 22.42 -21.59 18.65
CA GLU A 805 23.81 -21.31 18.31
C GLU A 805 23.96 -20.57 16.96
N PHE A 806 22.98 -20.70 16.05
CA PHE A 806 23.00 -20.07 14.73
C PHE A 806 22.50 -18.62 14.71
N ARG A 807 22.36 -17.99 15.89
CA ARG A 807 21.90 -16.61 16.05
C ARG A 807 22.69 -15.60 15.18
N HIS A 808 23.98 -15.86 14.94
CA HIS A 808 24.87 -15.01 14.14
C HIS A 808 25.13 -15.55 12.72
N ASP A 809 24.54 -16.70 12.40
CA ASP A 809 24.74 -17.42 11.15
C ASP A 809 23.50 -17.38 10.26
N ILE A 810 22.34 -16.99 10.78
CA ILE A 810 21.10 -16.86 10.01
C ILE A 810 20.48 -15.50 10.28
N LYS A 811 20.24 -14.72 9.22
CA LYS A 811 19.61 -13.40 9.32
C LYS A 811 18.54 -13.19 8.24
N PRO A 812 17.38 -12.62 8.58
CA PRO A 812 16.31 -12.36 7.63
C PRO A 812 16.64 -11.10 6.82
N CYS A 813 16.33 -11.10 5.53
CA CYS A 813 16.61 -9.96 4.65
C CYS A 813 15.36 -9.41 3.96
N ALA A 814 14.40 -10.27 3.59
CA ALA A 814 13.16 -9.82 2.96
C ALA A 814 11.99 -10.80 3.12
N GLN A 815 10.78 -10.26 3.11
CA GLN A 815 9.54 -10.98 2.80
C GLN A 815 8.93 -10.40 1.54
N ILE A 816 8.70 -11.24 0.53
CA ILE A 816 8.20 -10.82 -0.78
C ILE A 816 7.10 -11.79 -1.20
N HIS A 817 5.88 -11.27 -1.38
CA HIS A 817 4.68 -12.09 -1.57
C HIS A 817 4.52 -13.12 -0.45
N ASP A 818 4.55 -14.41 -0.77
CA ASP A 818 4.37 -15.52 0.16
C ASP A 818 5.70 -16.22 0.46
N ALA A 819 6.83 -15.56 0.18
CA ALA A 819 8.17 -16.07 0.42
C ALA A 819 8.89 -15.35 1.56
N ASN A 820 9.70 -16.11 2.32
CA ASN A 820 10.69 -15.62 3.28
C ASN A 820 12.09 -15.78 2.69
N TYR A 821 12.92 -14.74 2.81
CA TYR A 821 14.31 -14.76 2.36
C TYR A 821 15.25 -14.49 3.53
N VAL A 822 16.30 -15.29 3.60
CA VAL A 822 17.31 -15.27 4.67
C VAL A 822 18.70 -15.42 4.09
N LEU A 823 19.69 -14.82 4.75
CA LEU A 823 21.09 -15.11 4.52
C LEU A 823 21.53 -16.13 5.56
N VAL A 824 22.14 -17.22 5.09
CA VAL A 824 22.66 -18.31 5.92
C VAL A 824 24.17 -18.38 5.73
N ARG A 825 24.95 -18.45 6.80
CA ARG A 825 26.41 -18.60 6.71
C ARG A 825 26.73 -19.88 5.93
N ASP A 826 27.84 -19.87 5.20
CA ASP A 826 28.39 -21.05 4.53
C ASP A 826 28.86 -22.09 5.56
N ASN A 827 27.89 -22.75 6.17
CA ASN A 827 27.98 -23.72 7.24
C ASN A 827 26.81 -24.71 7.04
N ILE A 828 27.15 -25.99 6.92
CA ILE A 828 26.16 -27.03 6.64
C ILE A 828 25.12 -27.17 7.76
N ASP A 829 25.53 -27.05 9.03
CA ASP A 829 24.62 -27.20 10.17
C ASP A 829 23.61 -26.05 10.22
N ALA A 830 24.06 -24.81 9.96
CA ALA A 830 23.18 -23.65 9.87
C ALA A 830 22.17 -23.80 8.71
N LEU A 831 22.62 -24.31 7.57
CA LEU A 831 21.76 -24.57 6.41
C LEU A 831 20.73 -25.67 6.67
N LEU A 832 21.13 -26.78 7.30
CA LEU A 832 20.22 -27.87 7.69
C LEU A 832 19.22 -27.41 8.75
N PHE A 833 19.65 -26.57 9.70
CA PHE A 833 18.78 -25.93 10.68
C PHE A 833 17.74 -25.03 10.00
N ALA A 834 18.18 -24.19 9.06
CA ALA A 834 17.29 -23.32 8.28
C ALA A 834 16.27 -24.13 7.48
N ASN A 835 16.73 -25.12 6.70
CA ASN A 835 15.87 -26.00 5.92
C ASN A 835 14.85 -26.72 6.82
N THR A 836 15.28 -27.30 7.94
CA THR A 836 14.39 -28.05 8.83
C THR A 836 13.34 -27.14 9.46
N HIS A 837 13.75 -26.08 10.14
CA HIS A 837 12.84 -25.32 10.99
C HIS A 837 11.97 -24.34 10.24
N LEU A 838 12.44 -23.79 9.12
CA LEU A 838 11.63 -22.90 8.30
C LEU A 838 10.58 -23.69 7.51
N VAL A 839 10.92 -24.89 7.01
CA VAL A 839 9.94 -25.81 6.41
C VAL A 839 8.86 -26.19 7.44
N MET A 840 9.24 -26.63 8.64
CA MET A 840 8.28 -26.95 9.70
C MET A 840 7.34 -25.77 10.03
N ALA A 841 7.87 -24.54 10.00
CA ALA A 841 7.08 -23.35 10.26
C ALA A 841 6.04 -23.06 9.14
N CYS A 842 6.38 -23.36 7.88
CA CYS A 842 5.47 -23.30 6.73
C CYS A 842 4.44 -24.44 6.70
N GLU A 843 4.77 -25.60 7.25
CA GLU A 843 3.86 -26.76 7.35
C GLU A 843 2.81 -26.62 8.46
N TRP A 844 2.93 -25.60 9.32
CA TRP A 844 1.99 -25.36 10.41
C TRP A 844 0.56 -25.16 9.88
N GLN A 845 -0.39 -25.93 10.44
CA GLN A 845 -1.78 -25.94 9.99
C GLN A 845 -2.76 -26.28 11.13
N ASN A 846 -2.44 -25.87 12.35
CA ASN A 846 -3.25 -26.22 13.53
C ASN A 846 -4.49 -25.32 13.70
N HIS A 847 -4.64 -24.27 12.90
CA HIS A 847 -5.81 -23.39 12.97
C HIS A 847 -7.06 -24.09 12.39
N PRO A 848 -8.21 -24.06 13.09
CA PRO A 848 -9.42 -24.79 12.69
C PRO A 848 -9.87 -24.53 11.24
N ASP A 849 -9.87 -23.26 10.81
CA ASP A 849 -10.30 -22.89 9.46
C ASP A 849 -9.46 -23.49 8.33
N ILE A 850 -8.20 -23.82 8.60
CA ILE A 850 -7.27 -24.37 7.59
C ILE A 850 -6.90 -25.82 7.86
N TRP A 851 -7.26 -26.41 8.99
CA TRP A 851 -6.94 -27.80 9.30
C TRP A 851 -7.63 -28.78 8.33
N HIS A 852 -6.90 -29.79 7.86
CA HIS A 852 -7.43 -30.90 7.08
C HIS A 852 -6.54 -32.15 7.25
N PRO A 853 -7.10 -33.39 7.24
CA PRO A 853 -6.30 -34.61 7.35
C PRO A 853 -5.31 -34.79 6.20
N ASP A 854 -5.75 -34.61 4.95
CA ASP A 854 -4.93 -34.91 3.76
C ASP A 854 -4.33 -33.67 3.05
N VAL A 855 -5.09 -32.57 2.92
CA VAL A 855 -4.60 -31.35 2.25
C VAL A 855 -3.69 -30.56 3.18
N LYS A 856 -2.37 -30.59 2.92
CA LYS A 856 -1.35 -29.91 3.73
C LYS A 856 -0.87 -28.59 3.14
N LEU A 857 -0.42 -27.70 4.01
CA LEU A 857 0.40 -26.54 3.66
C LEU A 857 1.89 -26.92 3.69
N GLY A 858 2.71 -26.17 2.98
CA GLY A 858 4.15 -26.35 2.93
C GLY A 858 4.80 -25.38 1.97
N GLY A 859 6.13 -25.41 1.93
CA GLY A 859 6.95 -24.65 1.00
C GLY A 859 8.21 -25.42 0.63
N GLU A 860 8.87 -24.95 -0.43
CA GLU A 860 10.12 -25.53 -0.92
C GLU A 860 11.28 -24.60 -0.52
N PHE A 861 12.25 -25.13 0.23
CA PHE A 861 13.42 -24.38 0.65
C PHE A 861 14.50 -24.43 -0.44
N SER A 862 15.01 -23.26 -0.81
CA SER A 862 15.94 -23.11 -1.92
C SER A 862 17.22 -22.37 -1.51
N ILE A 863 18.33 -22.77 -2.12
CA ILE A 863 19.55 -21.98 -2.19
C ILE A 863 19.57 -21.25 -3.53
N PHE A 864 19.79 -19.94 -3.51
CA PHE A 864 19.98 -19.14 -4.72
C PHE A 864 21.47 -18.93 -4.96
N TYR A 865 22.00 -19.51 -6.04
CA TYR A 865 23.42 -19.46 -6.37
C TYR A 865 23.67 -19.51 -7.89
N PRO A 866 24.57 -18.67 -8.44
CA PRO A 866 25.35 -17.63 -7.75
C PRO A 866 24.52 -16.41 -7.33
N ASP A 867 23.33 -16.24 -7.92
CA ASP A 867 22.46 -15.09 -7.72
C ASP A 867 20.99 -15.52 -7.53
N TRP A 868 20.11 -14.58 -7.17
CA TRP A 868 18.69 -14.84 -6.90
C TRP A 868 17.90 -15.44 -8.08
N SER A 869 18.37 -15.30 -9.31
CA SER A 869 17.69 -15.85 -10.49
C SER A 869 17.92 -17.36 -10.68
N LYS A 870 18.91 -17.93 -9.98
CA LYS A 870 19.38 -19.32 -10.14
C LYS A 870 19.09 -20.12 -8.87
N GLU A 871 18.01 -20.88 -8.92
CA GLU A 871 17.47 -21.60 -7.78
C GLU A 871 17.88 -23.08 -7.75
N ALA A 872 18.35 -23.53 -6.59
CA ALA A 872 18.62 -24.93 -6.24
C ALA A 872 17.69 -25.35 -5.10
N VAL A 873 16.61 -26.06 -5.44
CA VAL A 873 15.60 -26.52 -4.48
C VAL A 873 16.14 -27.71 -3.69
N LEU A 874 16.19 -27.58 -2.37
CA LEU A 874 16.57 -28.68 -1.47
C LEU A 874 15.36 -29.54 -1.12
N PRO A 875 15.54 -30.85 -0.91
CA PRO A 875 14.53 -31.66 -0.23
C PRO A 875 14.17 -31.06 1.13
N ASN A 876 12.90 -31.15 1.50
CA ASN A 876 12.44 -30.75 2.83
C ASN A 876 13.03 -31.70 3.88
N HIS A 877 13.53 -31.14 4.98
CA HIS A 877 14.28 -31.87 6.02
C HIS A 877 15.49 -32.63 5.45
N ALA A 878 16.20 -31.99 4.52
CA ALA A 878 17.39 -32.54 3.88
C ALA A 878 18.44 -32.99 4.90
N LYS A 879 19.24 -33.98 4.51
CA LYS A 879 20.51 -34.30 5.16
C LYS A 879 21.67 -33.64 4.40
N ALA A 880 22.85 -33.61 5.01
CA ALA A 880 24.04 -33.06 4.38
C ALA A 880 24.32 -33.66 2.98
N GLU A 881 24.16 -34.97 2.83
CA GLU A 881 24.35 -35.69 1.55
C GLU A 881 23.39 -35.19 0.46
N ASP A 882 22.13 -34.90 0.81
CA ASP A 882 21.13 -34.38 -0.11
C ASP A 882 21.52 -32.98 -0.61
N VAL A 883 21.99 -32.13 0.31
CA VAL A 883 22.47 -30.77 -0.01
C VAL A 883 23.62 -30.84 -1.01
N PHE A 884 24.64 -31.65 -0.73
CA PHE A 884 25.79 -31.80 -1.64
C PHE A 884 25.36 -32.33 -3.00
N ALA A 885 24.49 -33.35 -3.06
CA ALA A 885 24.02 -33.91 -4.32
C ALA A 885 23.26 -32.89 -5.17
N VAL A 886 22.34 -32.13 -4.55
CA VAL A 886 21.57 -31.07 -5.24
C VAL A 886 22.52 -29.97 -5.73
N PHE A 887 23.43 -29.52 -4.87
CA PHE A 887 24.31 -28.40 -5.19
C PHE A 887 25.35 -28.78 -6.25
N SER A 888 25.95 -29.98 -6.20
CA SER A 888 26.85 -30.47 -7.25
C SER A 888 26.16 -30.51 -8.61
N LYS A 889 24.93 -31.04 -8.68
CA LYS A 889 24.14 -31.06 -9.91
C LYS A 889 23.78 -29.65 -10.40
N HIS A 890 23.53 -28.72 -9.47
CA HIS A 890 23.26 -27.32 -9.80
C HIS A 890 24.48 -26.64 -10.42
N ILE A 891 25.67 -26.84 -9.84
CA ILE A 891 26.93 -26.32 -10.37
C ILE A 891 27.23 -26.91 -11.77
N GLU A 892 27.04 -28.22 -11.96
CA GLU A 892 27.20 -28.86 -13.28
C GLU A 892 26.28 -28.22 -14.32
N LYS A 893 25.02 -27.92 -13.95
CA LYS A 893 24.05 -27.25 -14.81
C LYS A 893 24.39 -25.78 -15.10
N LEU A 894 25.09 -25.10 -14.19
CA LEU A 894 25.57 -23.73 -14.42
C LEU A 894 26.81 -23.71 -15.33
N ALA A 895 27.61 -24.77 -15.32
CA ALA A 895 28.81 -24.90 -16.16
C ALA A 895 28.49 -25.38 -17.59
N ALA A 896 27.37 -26.09 -17.77
CA ALA A 896 26.84 -26.53 -19.06
C ALA A 896 26.00 -25.43 -19.72
#